data_AF-A0A834R7V7-F1
#
_entry.id   AF-A0A834R7V7-F1
#
_cell.length_a   1.000
_cell.length_b   1.000
_cell.length_c   1.000
_cell.angle_alpha   90.00
_cell.angle_beta   90.00
_cell.angle_gamma   90.00
#
_symmetry.space_group_name_H-M   'P 1'
#
loop_
_entity.id
_entity.type
_entity.pdbx_description
1 polymer ?
#
loop_
_entity_poly.entity_id
_entity_poly.type
_entity_poly.pdbx_seq_one_letter_code
_entity_poly.pdbx_strand_id
1 'polypeptide(L)'
;MFQLISNSSLAEVLAPPLSKLEELIFQWDSFTMFFKQKSISNGSSKQQKLRYPKMQIESTKLDQILTKIADLVVTEQIDFVQKKKDQSSCVAPTMEFILQNDILETLCSIGLADCPVGIYPHVLLFFTRLLSDSKLTLIPYRSVHSSLNRLLSSCGKLQASPYESTEIYFLSSLIKVLQKNPHHLEFFAIDSFPLINSLLNVLLSEDSEISKQSGDLLIRIMMILNNDSAQLIANNTPFCCKIIDRIIVHYSAIPQSIKPEEIESINCLSPTELEQSAVSKSVRKYLCFIKWYIFFDMIINHLQDDSMILIDSLLKDFRIKFLESTLLPDLSGEGFQNKADSIESSVLATTLLSNCLRNTESSKIFNKISDFLILKCDEPNVIDSTPSSNPLESKEGSLKGILLQRIQICSITEANRLNSSREIVLLSATLQLFDDILTRVSQKIVEDLLLTSCTLQENQKQVNNLFNYDDQPVESAIQSKFNSLVVLDQMIAVANELCTLKEIDKISSLPIEHLDYILILFTSLIPDELKCDARNERRELEVYLKEIVQAFNHFMKNYYRTKATSKSQISHLKIKSTCDRENFIDILIDNLTRWPLLTNEIKLQIFSILAKISLIPERIINEKLLDPTYCSQDEQHTTLFSVLHRLVCDLQVSVRGIDHLGKKLHQTKLKLLYDEVNELENDTEQSKESYEQVKTLEDIILLEEFIKELSAIVYAKNYILKLCNEKNQSNEKCDLNGNQN
;
A
#
# COMPACT_ATOMS: atom_id res chain seq x y z
N MET A 1 24.57 67.89 33.09
CA MET A 1 25.05 67.84 31.69
C MET A 1 26.13 66.76 31.45
N PHE A 2 26.81 66.24 32.49
CA PHE A 2 27.83 65.17 32.37
C PHE A 2 27.34 63.72 32.60
N GLN A 3 26.04 63.49 32.79
CA GLN A 3 25.46 62.14 33.00
C GLN A 3 24.85 61.49 31.74
N LEU A 4 24.92 62.16 30.58
CA LEU A 4 24.45 61.59 29.30
C LEU A 4 25.54 60.82 28.53
N ILE A 5 26.76 60.73 29.06
CA ILE A 5 27.92 60.12 28.37
C ILE A 5 28.25 58.73 28.94
N SER A 6 27.58 58.26 30.00
CA SER A 6 28.00 57.04 30.71
C SER A 6 27.55 55.72 30.07
N ASN A 7 26.75 55.75 29.00
CA ASN A 7 26.25 54.52 28.35
C ASN A 7 26.70 54.33 26.89
N SER A 8 27.41 55.30 26.30
CA SER A 8 28.05 55.13 24.99
C SER A 8 29.53 54.87 25.21
N SER A 9 30.05 53.76 24.70
CA SER A 9 31.49 53.49 24.79
C SER A 9 32.24 54.65 24.10
N LEU A 10 33.35 55.12 24.66
CA LEU A 10 34.12 56.25 24.10
C LEU A 10 34.47 56.05 22.60
N ALA A 11 34.48 54.79 22.14
CA ALA A 11 34.64 54.39 20.75
C ALA A 11 33.48 54.82 19.83
N GLU A 12 32.23 54.77 20.28
CA GLU A 12 31.03 55.19 19.51
C GLU A 12 30.97 56.70 19.26
N VAL A 13 31.69 57.49 20.06
CA VAL A 13 31.77 58.96 19.94
C VAL A 13 32.93 59.40 19.03
N LEU A 14 34.01 58.60 18.95
CA LEU A 14 35.21 58.89 18.17
C LEU A 14 35.14 58.39 16.72
N ALA A 15 34.36 57.34 16.46
CA ALA A 15 33.98 56.89 15.13
C ALA A 15 32.51 56.45 15.19
N PRO A 16 31.58 57.10 14.47
CA PRO A 16 30.21 56.62 14.43
C PRO A 16 30.23 55.16 13.94
N PRO A 17 29.45 54.24 14.55
CA PRO A 17 29.37 52.88 14.05
C PRO A 17 28.92 52.96 12.59
N LEU A 18 29.71 52.36 11.69
CA LEU A 18 29.40 52.29 10.26
C LEU A 18 27.97 51.79 10.11
N SER A 19 27.22 52.37 9.17
CA SER A 19 25.89 51.83 8.87
C SER A 19 26.06 50.39 8.37
N LYS A 20 25.12 49.50 8.70
CA LYS A 20 25.17 48.08 8.29
C LYS A 20 25.31 47.93 6.75
N LEU A 21 24.81 48.92 6.00
CA LEU A 21 24.97 49.05 4.56
C LEU A 21 26.41 49.37 4.13
N GLU A 22 27.08 50.33 4.77
CA GLU A 22 28.49 50.66 4.48
C GLU A 22 29.42 49.50 4.83
N GLU A 23 29.13 48.78 5.93
CA GLU A 23 29.87 47.57 6.29
C GLU A 23 29.68 46.46 5.25
N LEU A 24 28.46 46.27 4.75
CA LEU A 24 28.17 45.33 3.66
C LEU A 24 28.94 45.67 2.38
N ILE A 25 28.93 46.94 1.97
CA ILE A 25 29.65 47.40 0.76
C ILE A 25 31.15 47.11 0.92
N PHE A 26 31.73 47.42 2.08
CA PHE A 26 33.14 47.14 2.35
C PHE A 26 33.48 45.63 2.29
N GLN A 27 32.64 44.78 2.91
CA GLN A 27 32.85 43.33 2.87
C GLN A 27 32.68 42.77 1.44
N TRP A 28 31.73 43.28 0.66
CA TRP A 28 31.54 42.89 -0.74
C TRP A 28 32.69 43.35 -1.64
N ASP A 29 33.20 44.57 -1.43
CA ASP A 29 34.38 45.06 -2.15
C ASP A 29 35.63 44.24 -1.82
N SER A 30 35.81 43.85 -0.56
CA SER A 30 36.87 42.93 -0.13
C SER A 30 36.73 41.55 -0.79
N PHE A 31 35.51 41.01 -0.83
CA PHE A 31 35.20 39.75 -1.50
C PHE A 31 35.51 39.81 -3.01
N THR A 32 35.06 40.86 -3.71
CA THR A 32 35.30 41.01 -5.15
C THR A 32 36.75 41.37 -5.47
N MET A 33 37.46 42.09 -4.58
CA MET A 33 38.90 42.36 -4.68
C MET A 33 39.72 41.07 -4.74
N PHE A 34 39.35 40.02 -4.00
CA PHE A 34 40.02 38.72 -4.12
C PHE A 34 39.99 38.18 -5.56
N PHE A 35 38.86 38.31 -6.23
CA PHE A 35 38.68 37.89 -7.63
C PHE A 35 39.30 38.87 -8.64
N LYS A 36 39.38 40.17 -8.31
CA LYS A 36 39.96 41.23 -9.18
C LYS A 36 41.49 41.40 -9.05
N GLN A 37 42.08 41.31 -7.85
CA GLN A 37 43.51 41.56 -7.64
C GLN A 37 44.43 40.53 -8.33
N LYS A 38 43.96 39.28 -8.51
CA LYS A 38 44.73 38.23 -9.20
C LYS A 38 44.48 38.12 -10.71
N SER A 39 43.51 38.87 -11.26
CA SER A 39 43.40 39.02 -12.72
C SER A 39 44.42 40.03 -13.27
N ILE A 40 44.90 40.96 -12.43
CA ILE A 40 45.83 42.03 -12.80
C ILE A 40 47.31 41.60 -12.70
N SER A 41 47.64 40.59 -11.88
CA SER A 41 49.04 40.18 -11.64
C SER A 41 49.70 39.38 -12.78
N ASN A 42 49.00 39.07 -13.87
CA ASN A 42 49.56 38.36 -15.03
C ASN A 42 49.53 39.23 -16.30
N GLY A 43 50.18 40.39 -16.22
CA GLY A 43 50.54 41.18 -17.39
C GLY A 43 51.77 40.61 -18.09
N SER A 44 51.61 39.53 -18.87
CA SER A 44 52.32 39.29 -20.14
C SER A 44 52.12 37.85 -20.64
N SER A 45 51.85 37.75 -21.94
CA SER A 45 51.82 36.55 -22.81
C SER A 45 50.43 35.99 -23.10
N LYS A 46 50.03 36.18 -24.36
CA LYS A 46 48.84 35.61 -25.01
C LYS A 46 48.80 34.09 -24.87
N GLN A 47 47.59 33.56 -24.73
CA GLN A 47 47.19 32.15 -24.64
C GLN A 47 47.49 31.45 -23.31
N GLN A 48 46.58 31.57 -22.34
CA GLN A 48 46.39 30.52 -21.32
C GLN A 48 44.99 30.59 -20.71
N LYS A 49 44.26 29.48 -20.81
CA LYS A 49 43.01 29.17 -20.11
C LYS A 49 43.13 29.55 -18.63
N LEU A 50 42.09 30.21 -18.11
CA LEU A 50 41.84 30.52 -16.72
C LEU A 50 42.30 29.37 -15.79
N ARG A 51 43.47 29.51 -15.14
CA ARG A 51 43.95 28.57 -14.13
C ARG A 51 43.45 29.01 -12.76
N TYR A 52 42.33 28.45 -12.32
CA TYR A 52 41.84 28.54 -10.93
C TYR A 52 42.07 27.25 -10.08
N PRO A 53 42.84 26.21 -10.46
CA PRO A 53 42.35 24.85 -10.23
C PRO A 53 42.72 24.25 -8.85
N LYS A 54 43.35 24.97 -7.90
CA LYS A 54 43.96 24.31 -6.72
C LYS A 54 44.03 25.09 -5.40
N MET A 55 43.32 26.20 -5.21
CA MET A 55 43.26 26.85 -3.89
C MET A 55 42.08 26.32 -3.08
N GLN A 56 42.33 25.83 -1.87
CA GLN A 56 41.31 25.40 -0.91
C GLN A 56 40.73 26.62 -0.17
N ILE A 57 39.43 26.63 0.09
CA ILE A 57 38.76 27.81 0.66
C ILE A 57 39.28 28.24 2.03
N GLU A 58 39.73 27.28 2.84
CA GLU A 58 40.30 27.48 4.18
C GLU A 58 41.49 28.46 4.17
N SER A 59 42.18 28.58 3.03
CA SER A 59 43.32 29.49 2.85
C SER A 59 42.95 30.93 2.46
N THR A 60 41.66 31.22 2.22
CA THR A 60 41.22 32.45 1.54
C THR A 60 40.39 33.42 2.39
N LYS A 61 39.93 33.01 3.59
CA LYS A 61 39.02 33.77 4.47
C LYS A 61 37.67 34.17 3.84
N LEU A 62 37.36 33.67 2.64
CA LEU A 62 36.13 34.01 1.90
C LEU A 62 34.88 33.45 2.58
N ASP A 63 35.00 32.30 3.24
CA ASP A 63 33.99 31.68 4.12
C ASP A 63 33.55 32.64 5.24
N GLN A 64 34.51 33.28 5.91
CA GLN A 64 34.24 34.24 6.98
C GLN A 64 33.59 35.52 6.45
N ILE A 65 34.01 35.98 5.27
CA ILE A 65 33.43 37.17 4.63
C ILE A 65 31.98 36.88 4.22
N LEU A 66 31.70 35.74 3.59
CA LEU A 66 30.33 35.34 3.22
C LEU A 66 29.42 35.18 4.43
N THR A 67 29.93 34.59 5.51
CA THR A 67 29.17 34.45 6.77
C THR A 67 28.85 35.81 7.37
N LYS A 68 29.81 36.74 7.41
CA LYS A 68 29.60 38.11 7.88
C LYS A 68 28.61 38.89 7.02
N ILE A 69 28.69 38.77 5.70
CA ILE A 69 27.71 39.40 4.80
C ILE A 69 26.31 38.83 5.08
N ALA A 70 26.17 37.50 5.24
CA ALA A 70 24.89 36.90 5.61
C ALA A 70 24.37 37.42 6.98
N ASP A 71 25.23 37.50 7.99
CA ASP A 71 24.88 38.01 9.33
C ASP A 71 24.42 39.46 9.28
N LEU A 72 25.12 40.33 8.54
CA LEU A 72 24.76 41.74 8.40
C LEU A 72 23.38 41.90 7.75
N VAL A 73 23.14 41.18 6.65
CA VAL A 73 21.87 41.23 5.91
C VAL A 73 20.72 40.70 6.76
N VAL A 74 20.89 39.53 7.38
CA VAL A 74 19.86 38.88 8.18
C VAL A 74 19.54 39.70 9.44
N THR A 75 20.56 40.18 10.16
CA THR A 75 20.34 40.98 11.38
C THR A 75 19.69 42.32 11.07
N GLU A 76 20.09 43.01 10.00
CA GLU A 76 19.41 44.25 9.60
C GLU A 76 17.98 43.97 9.16
N GLN A 77 17.74 42.90 8.42
CA GLN A 77 16.41 42.55 7.97
C GLN A 77 15.48 42.21 9.15
N ILE A 78 15.97 41.49 10.16
CA ILE A 78 15.23 41.21 11.39
C ILE A 78 14.96 42.50 12.17
N ASP A 79 15.96 43.35 12.37
CA ASP A 79 15.83 44.63 13.08
C ASP A 79 14.84 45.57 12.37
N PHE A 80 14.84 45.57 11.04
CA PHE A 80 13.96 46.40 10.23
C PHE A 80 12.50 45.93 10.31
N VAL A 81 12.27 44.61 10.26
CA VAL A 81 10.92 44.02 10.43
C VAL A 81 10.39 44.24 11.85
N GLN A 82 11.25 44.24 12.89
CA GLN A 82 10.83 44.55 14.26
C GLN A 82 10.47 46.03 14.46
N LYS A 83 11.14 46.95 13.75
CA LYS A 83 10.93 48.40 13.88
C LYS A 83 9.70 48.93 13.14
N LYS A 84 9.31 48.34 12.01
CA LYS A 84 8.10 48.72 11.24
C LYS A 84 7.04 47.61 11.34
N LYS A 85 6.15 47.71 12.33
CA LYS A 85 5.14 46.68 12.65
C LYS A 85 4.13 46.36 11.52
N ASP A 86 4.01 47.17 10.46
CA ASP A 86 2.84 47.09 9.55
C ASP A 86 3.14 46.97 8.04
N GLN A 87 4.38 46.69 7.61
CA GLN A 87 4.67 46.54 6.17
C GLN A 87 5.51 45.30 5.87
N SER A 88 4.83 44.19 5.56
CA SER A 88 5.41 42.90 5.14
C SER A 88 6.08 42.90 3.76
N SER A 89 6.13 44.04 3.05
CA SER A 89 6.77 44.15 1.73
C SER A 89 7.99 45.08 1.67
N CYS A 90 8.41 45.66 2.80
CA CYS A 90 9.50 46.64 2.80
C CYS A 90 10.85 45.95 3.04
N VAL A 91 11.71 45.99 2.01
CA VAL A 91 13.06 45.39 2.01
C VAL A 91 14.02 46.29 2.79
N ALA A 92 14.93 45.71 3.58
CA ALA A 92 15.95 46.51 4.26
C ALA A 92 16.95 47.11 3.25
N PRO A 93 17.59 48.26 3.53
CA PRO A 93 18.53 48.90 2.61
C PRO A 93 19.66 47.99 2.12
N THR A 94 20.17 47.07 2.96
CA THR A 94 21.16 46.06 2.57
C THR A 94 20.63 45.03 1.60
N MET A 95 19.41 44.57 1.79
CA MET A 95 18.78 43.61 0.87
C MET A 95 18.39 44.30 -0.44
N GLU A 96 18.00 45.58 -0.41
CA GLU A 96 17.80 46.38 -1.62
C GLU A 96 19.10 46.55 -2.41
N PHE A 97 20.22 46.83 -1.73
CA PHE A 97 21.54 46.89 -2.35
C PHE A 97 21.95 45.56 -2.99
N ILE A 98 21.67 44.42 -2.35
CA ILE A 98 21.93 43.08 -2.90
C ILE A 98 21.12 42.84 -4.18
N LEU A 99 19.85 43.22 -4.19
CA LEU A 99 18.95 43.03 -5.32
C LEU A 99 19.31 43.96 -6.50
N GLN A 100 19.73 45.20 -6.23
CA GLN A 100 20.10 46.17 -7.27
C GLN A 100 21.43 45.88 -7.95
N ASN A 101 22.38 45.24 -7.26
CA ASN A 101 23.73 44.98 -7.76
C ASN A 101 23.97 43.54 -8.25
N ASP A 102 22.90 42.74 -8.41
CA ASP A 102 22.97 41.34 -8.85
C ASP A 102 24.01 40.49 -8.08
N ILE A 103 24.16 40.79 -6.78
CA ILE A 103 25.11 40.11 -5.90
C ILE A 103 24.79 38.61 -5.81
N LEU A 104 23.50 38.25 -5.85
CA LEU A 104 23.06 36.85 -5.82
C LEU A 104 23.43 36.09 -7.11
N GLU A 105 23.32 36.72 -8.28
CA GLU A 105 23.67 36.07 -9.55
C GLU A 105 25.18 35.89 -9.70
N THR A 106 25.96 36.86 -9.22
CA THR A 106 27.43 36.77 -9.19
C THR A 106 27.89 35.70 -8.20
N LEU A 107 27.32 35.65 -6.98
CA LEU A 107 27.58 34.59 -6.01
C LEU A 107 27.20 33.20 -6.54
N CYS A 108 26.04 33.08 -7.20
CA CYS A 108 25.62 31.83 -7.85
C CYS A 108 26.66 31.40 -8.90
N SER A 109 27.14 32.31 -9.73
CA SER A 109 28.13 32.00 -10.77
C SER A 109 29.49 31.60 -10.19
N ILE A 110 29.91 32.22 -9.08
CA ILE A 110 31.14 31.86 -8.36
C ILE A 110 30.99 30.48 -7.69
N GLY A 111 29.85 30.23 -7.04
CA GLY A 111 29.54 28.94 -6.42
C GLY A 111 29.55 27.81 -7.44
N LEU A 112 28.88 27.98 -8.58
CA LEU A 112 28.85 26.99 -9.66
C LEU A 112 30.22 26.73 -10.31
N ALA A 113 31.11 27.73 -10.30
CA ALA A 113 32.48 27.57 -10.79
C ALA A 113 33.38 26.82 -9.80
N ASP A 114 32.98 26.71 -8.53
CA ASP A 114 33.72 26.13 -7.39
C ASP A 114 35.23 26.48 -7.39
N CYS A 115 35.51 27.76 -7.64
CA CYS A 115 36.87 28.29 -7.75
C CYS A 115 36.97 29.51 -6.82
N PRO A 116 37.56 29.41 -5.60
CA PRO A 116 38.31 28.28 -5.04
C PRO A 116 37.46 27.07 -4.60
N VAL A 117 38.06 25.87 -4.56
CA VAL A 117 37.36 24.61 -4.26
C VAL A 117 36.81 24.64 -2.83
N GLY A 118 35.53 24.32 -2.69
CA GLY A 118 34.80 24.38 -1.41
C GLY A 118 34.04 25.69 -1.18
N ILE A 119 33.97 26.59 -2.17
CA ILE A 119 33.13 27.80 -2.09
C ILE A 119 31.65 27.50 -2.27
N TYR A 120 31.35 26.45 -3.04
CA TYR A 120 29.98 26.06 -3.33
C TYR A 120 29.12 25.80 -2.07
N PRO A 121 29.53 25.00 -1.08
CA PRO A 121 28.78 24.83 0.18
C PRO A 121 28.52 26.12 0.95
N HIS A 122 29.49 27.04 0.95
CA HIS A 122 29.36 28.33 1.65
C HIS A 122 28.37 29.25 0.95
N VAL A 123 28.32 29.20 -0.39
CA VAL A 123 27.28 29.88 -1.17
C VAL A 123 25.91 29.27 -0.88
N LEU A 124 25.77 27.93 -0.85
CA LEU A 124 24.51 27.28 -0.48
C LEU A 124 24.05 27.65 0.93
N LEU A 125 24.97 27.70 1.90
CA LEU A 125 24.67 28.13 3.26
C LEU A 125 24.25 29.61 3.31
N PHE A 126 24.90 30.48 2.54
CA PHE A 126 24.50 31.89 2.40
C PHE A 126 23.03 32.00 1.93
N PHE A 127 22.66 31.30 0.85
CA PHE A 127 21.28 31.27 0.36
C PHE A 127 20.32 30.63 1.38
N THR A 128 20.77 29.58 2.08
CA THR A 128 19.97 28.90 3.12
C THR A 128 19.61 29.83 4.26
N ARG A 129 20.58 30.61 4.77
CA ARG A 129 20.38 31.57 5.85
C ARG A 129 19.50 32.73 5.40
N LEU A 130 19.73 33.23 4.18
CA LEU A 130 18.90 34.28 3.58
C LEU A 130 17.44 33.85 3.45
N LEU A 131 17.16 32.59 3.11
CA LEU A 131 15.80 32.05 3.00
C LEU A 131 15.17 31.69 4.35
N SER A 132 15.93 31.11 5.28
CA SER A 132 15.40 30.59 6.55
C SER A 132 15.16 31.68 7.58
N ASP A 133 16.06 32.67 7.65
CA ASP A 133 16.09 33.65 8.72
C ASP A 133 15.40 34.97 8.33
N SER A 134 15.17 35.22 7.04
CA SER A 134 14.39 36.36 6.60
C SER A 134 12.89 36.07 6.78
N LYS A 135 12.20 36.87 7.59
CA LYS A 135 10.74 36.79 7.74
C LYS A 135 9.98 37.26 6.48
N LEU A 136 10.69 37.70 5.43
CA LEU A 136 10.13 38.24 4.19
C LEU A 136 10.06 37.17 3.10
N THR A 137 9.05 37.26 2.25
CA THR A 137 8.90 36.43 1.07
C THR A 137 9.85 36.92 -0.04
N LEU A 138 11.11 36.49 0.00
CA LEU A 138 12.14 36.93 -0.95
C LEU A 138 12.11 36.17 -2.30
N ILE A 139 11.35 35.07 -2.38
CA ILE A 139 11.29 34.21 -3.58
C ILE A 139 10.78 34.94 -4.84
N PRO A 140 9.76 35.83 -4.79
CA PRO A 140 9.24 36.51 -6.00
C PRO A 140 10.26 37.41 -6.71
N TYR A 141 11.34 37.85 -6.05
CA TYR A 141 12.36 38.69 -6.69
C TYR A 141 13.11 37.92 -7.79
N ARG A 142 13.29 38.57 -8.95
CA ARG A 142 13.89 37.96 -10.15
C ARG A 142 15.28 37.38 -9.91
N SER A 143 16.18 38.15 -9.30
CA SER A 143 17.54 37.72 -9.02
C SER A 143 17.60 36.56 -8.03
N VAL A 144 16.61 36.44 -7.13
CA VAL A 144 16.50 35.36 -6.14
C VAL A 144 16.06 34.06 -6.82
N HIS A 145 14.89 34.00 -7.45
CA HIS A 145 14.42 32.74 -8.04
C HIS A 145 15.29 32.28 -9.23
N SER A 146 15.85 33.20 -10.02
CA SER A 146 16.81 32.89 -11.10
C SER A 146 18.06 32.20 -10.54
N SER A 147 18.67 32.79 -9.50
CA SER A 147 19.85 32.21 -8.83
C SER A 147 19.54 30.87 -8.18
N LEU A 148 18.37 30.75 -7.54
CA LEU A 148 17.94 29.49 -6.93
C LEU A 148 17.72 28.40 -7.98
N ASN A 149 17.05 28.66 -9.10
CA ASN A 149 16.86 27.67 -10.18
C ASN A 149 18.19 27.18 -10.76
N ARG A 150 19.19 28.05 -10.87
CA ARG A 150 20.54 27.69 -11.30
C ARG A 150 21.27 26.81 -10.29
N LEU A 151 21.17 27.12 -8.98
CA LEU A 151 21.75 26.30 -7.91
C LEU A 151 21.04 24.95 -7.75
N LEU A 152 19.71 24.93 -7.83
CA LEU A 152 18.92 23.69 -7.84
C LEU A 152 19.35 22.80 -9.01
N SER A 153 19.57 23.40 -10.17
CA SER A 153 20.06 22.65 -11.33
C SER A 153 21.46 22.06 -11.15
N SER A 154 22.27 22.48 -10.17
CA SER A 154 23.56 21.86 -9.86
C SER A 154 23.52 20.81 -8.76
N CYS A 155 22.55 20.89 -7.84
CA CYS A 155 22.39 19.91 -6.76
C CYS A 155 22.20 18.48 -7.30
N GLY A 156 22.94 17.53 -6.73
CA GLY A 156 22.88 16.10 -7.06
C GLY A 156 23.47 15.70 -8.43
N LYS A 157 24.07 16.62 -9.21
CA LYS A 157 24.66 16.26 -10.52
C LYS A 157 25.89 15.35 -10.40
N LEU A 158 26.67 15.50 -9.32
CA LEU A 158 27.84 14.69 -9.01
C LEU A 158 27.45 13.71 -7.90
N GLN A 159 27.34 12.42 -8.24
CA GLN A 159 27.09 11.38 -7.24
C GLN A 159 28.29 11.21 -6.32
N ALA A 160 28.02 11.01 -5.02
CA ALA A 160 29.01 10.92 -3.95
C ALA A 160 29.88 12.19 -3.82
N SER A 161 29.27 13.36 -4.04
CA SER A 161 29.93 14.65 -3.81
C SER A 161 30.17 14.87 -2.31
N PRO A 162 31.32 15.43 -1.88
CA PRO A 162 31.54 15.81 -0.49
C PRO A 162 30.56 16.89 0.01
N TYR A 163 29.75 17.46 -0.89
CA TYR A 163 28.82 18.56 -0.61
C TYR A 163 27.37 18.12 -0.46
N GLU A 164 27.03 16.84 -0.65
CA GLU A 164 25.64 16.34 -0.63
C GLU A 164 24.90 16.68 0.67
N SER A 165 25.57 16.62 1.82
CA SER A 165 24.99 16.99 3.12
C SER A 165 24.55 18.46 3.17
N THR A 166 25.36 19.36 2.60
CA THR A 166 25.04 20.79 2.50
C THR A 166 23.98 21.08 1.45
N GLU A 167 23.96 20.33 0.35
CA GLU A 167 22.91 20.41 -0.67
C GLU A 167 21.55 20.02 -0.10
N ILE A 168 21.46 18.90 0.64
CA ILE A 168 20.21 18.51 1.31
C ILE A 168 19.78 19.54 2.34
N TYR A 169 20.70 20.07 3.14
CA TYR A 169 20.35 21.10 4.12
C TYR A 169 19.74 22.34 3.46
N PHE A 170 20.31 22.77 2.33
CA PHE A 170 19.76 23.84 1.50
C PHE A 170 18.37 23.49 0.95
N LEU A 171 18.21 22.31 0.33
CA LEU A 171 16.92 21.84 -0.21
C LEU A 171 15.84 21.75 0.88
N SER A 172 16.18 21.20 2.04
CA SER A 172 15.30 21.09 3.21
C SER A 172 14.80 22.46 3.67
N SER A 173 15.69 23.44 3.72
CA SER A 173 15.37 24.80 4.14
C SER A 173 14.49 25.51 3.13
N LEU A 174 14.76 25.36 1.84
CA LEU A 174 13.91 25.89 0.78
C LEU A 174 12.49 25.28 0.83
N ILE A 175 12.38 23.96 1.00
CA ILE A 175 11.08 23.28 1.10
C ILE A 175 10.31 23.75 2.33
N LYS A 176 10.97 23.95 3.49
CA LYS A 176 10.31 24.52 4.67
C LYS A 176 9.74 25.93 4.41
N VAL A 177 10.41 26.74 3.59
CA VAL A 177 9.91 28.07 3.19
C VAL A 177 8.73 27.95 2.22
N LEU A 178 8.78 27.00 1.29
CA LEU A 178 7.68 26.69 0.38
C LEU A 178 6.46 26.11 1.11
N GLN A 179 6.67 25.30 2.16
CA GLN A 179 5.61 24.80 3.05
C GLN A 179 4.83 25.94 3.72
N LYS A 180 5.52 27.03 4.08
CA LYS A 180 4.86 28.23 4.64
C LYS A 180 4.15 29.07 3.59
N ASN A 181 4.57 28.99 2.32
CA ASN A 181 4.04 29.80 1.23
C ASN A 181 3.89 28.98 -0.07
N PRO A 182 2.83 28.15 -0.20
CA PRO A 182 2.61 27.24 -1.34
C PRO A 182 2.64 27.91 -2.72
N HIS A 183 2.09 29.12 -2.87
CA HIS A 183 2.03 29.85 -4.14
C HIS A 183 3.39 30.14 -4.77
N HIS A 184 4.46 30.14 -3.97
CA HIS A 184 5.81 30.37 -4.51
C HIS A 184 6.36 29.19 -5.33
N LEU A 185 5.68 28.04 -5.30
CA LEU A 185 6.10 26.87 -6.08
C LEU A 185 6.09 27.13 -7.59
N GLU A 186 5.19 27.99 -8.07
CA GLU A 186 5.07 28.37 -9.48
C GLU A 186 6.35 29.00 -10.05
N PHE A 187 7.13 29.73 -9.22
CA PHE A 187 8.40 30.33 -9.65
C PHE A 187 9.50 29.29 -9.94
N PHE A 188 9.35 28.06 -9.42
CA PHE A 188 10.26 26.94 -9.65
C PHE A 188 9.76 25.98 -10.73
N ALA A 189 8.58 26.23 -11.29
CA ALA A 189 7.95 25.35 -12.28
C ALA A 189 8.43 25.60 -13.73
N ILE A 190 9.36 26.54 -13.93
CA ILE A 190 9.83 26.95 -15.26
C ILE A 190 10.79 25.88 -15.85
N ASP A 191 10.53 25.49 -17.10
CA ASP A 191 11.35 24.68 -18.03
C ASP A 191 11.76 23.24 -17.67
N SER A 192 11.73 22.81 -16.39
CA SER A 192 11.97 21.39 -16.01
C SER A 192 11.74 21.07 -14.53
N PHE A 193 11.13 21.97 -13.75
CA PHE A 193 11.00 21.83 -12.30
C PHE A 193 12.34 21.44 -11.60
N PRO A 194 13.36 22.32 -11.63
CA PRO A 194 14.72 22.01 -11.16
C PRO A 194 14.77 21.46 -9.74
N LEU A 195 13.83 21.89 -8.87
CA LEU A 195 13.71 21.39 -7.51
C LEU A 195 13.46 19.88 -7.45
N ILE A 196 12.52 19.36 -8.24
CA ILE A 196 12.18 17.93 -8.28
C ILE A 196 13.34 17.15 -8.91
N ASN A 197 13.93 17.66 -9.99
CA ASN A 197 15.09 17.00 -10.61
C ASN A 197 16.29 16.91 -9.67
N SER A 198 16.54 17.96 -8.87
CA SER A 198 17.61 17.96 -7.88
C SER A 198 17.38 16.92 -6.79
N LEU A 199 16.17 16.87 -6.23
CA LEU A 199 15.79 15.86 -5.23
C LEU A 199 15.85 14.45 -5.81
N LEU A 200 15.38 14.24 -7.04
CA LEU A 200 15.50 12.96 -7.72
C LEU A 200 16.95 12.52 -7.91
N ASN A 201 17.89 13.45 -8.13
CA ASN A 201 19.29 13.08 -8.26
C ASN A 201 19.91 12.73 -6.89
N VAL A 202 19.60 13.53 -5.86
CA VAL A 202 20.09 13.29 -4.49
C VAL A 202 19.46 12.05 -3.86
N LEU A 203 18.22 11.72 -4.24
CA LEU A 203 17.56 10.46 -3.85
C LEU A 203 18.38 9.23 -4.27
N LEU A 204 19.17 9.36 -5.34
CA LEU A 204 20.03 8.31 -5.89
C LEU A 204 21.48 8.39 -5.37
N SER A 205 21.72 9.10 -4.26
CA SER A 205 22.99 9.06 -3.55
C SER A 205 23.24 7.66 -2.97
N GLU A 206 24.51 7.28 -2.90
CA GLU A 206 24.97 6.04 -2.24
C GLU A 206 24.89 6.15 -0.70
N ASP A 207 24.81 7.36 -0.15
CA ASP A 207 24.60 7.58 1.29
C ASP A 207 23.11 7.40 1.63
N SER A 208 22.83 6.39 2.47
CA SER A 208 21.47 6.01 2.87
C SER A 208 20.74 7.10 3.65
N GLU A 209 21.45 7.90 4.46
CA GLU A 209 20.82 8.98 5.25
C GLU A 209 20.44 10.14 4.34
N ILE A 210 21.30 10.46 3.38
CA ILE A 210 21.08 11.50 2.37
C ILE A 210 19.91 11.11 1.46
N SER A 211 19.92 9.87 0.97
CA SER A 211 18.81 9.33 0.17
C SER A 211 17.48 9.38 0.93
N LYS A 212 17.47 8.95 2.19
CA LYS A 212 16.28 8.99 3.07
C LYS A 212 15.76 10.42 3.27
N GLN A 213 16.65 11.36 3.57
CA GLN A 213 16.28 12.77 3.73
C GLN A 213 15.70 13.34 2.44
N SER A 214 16.26 13.00 1.27
CA SER A 214 15.70 13.42 -0.03
C SER A 214 14.30 12.84 -0.25
N GLY A 215 14.07 11.57 0.11
CA GLY A 215 12.74 10.94 0.06
C GLY A 215 11.71 11.68 0.93
N ASP A 216 12.06 11.99 2.18
CA ASP A 216 11.19 12.76 3.09
C ASP A 216 10.86 14.15 2.52
N LEU A 217 11.83 14.80 1.88
CA LEU A 217 11.66 16.09 1.23
C LEU A 217 10.76 16.01 -0.01
N LEU A 218 10.87 14.95 -0.81
CA LEU A 218 9.97 14.71 -1.94
C LEU A 218 8.53 14.56 -1.47
N ILE A 219 8.27 13.74 -0.46
CA ILE A 219 6.93 13.56 0.12
C ILE A 219 6.35 14.90 0.58
N ARG A 220 7.15 15.72 1.27
CA ARG A 220 6.72 17.07 1.72
C ARG A 220 6.34 17.98 0.56
N ILE A 221 7.02 17.91 -0.58
CA ILE A 221 6.64 18.68 -1.77
C ILE A 221 5.36 18.13 -2.38
N MET A 222 5.22 16.80 -2.48
CA MET A 222 4.01 16.18 -3.05
C MET A 222 2.74 16.65 -2.33
N MET A 223 2.81 16.89 -1.03
CA MET A 223 1.68 17.40 -0.22
C MET A 223 1.23 18.84 -0.56
N ILE A 224 2.04 19.61 -1.31
CA ILE A 224 1.83 21.05 -1.58
C ILE A 224 1.60 21.35 -3.07
N LEU A 225 1.69 20.34 -3.93
CA LEU A 225 1.56 20.54 -5.37
C LEU A 225 0.19 21.12 -5.76
N ASN A 226 0.21 22.19 -6.55
CA ASN A 226 -0.96 22.69 -7.28
C ASN A 226 -1.17 21.85 -8.56
N ASN A 227 -2.37 21.89 -9.15
CA ASN A 227 -2.70 21.13 -10.37
C ASN A 227 -1.71 21.42 -11.53
N ASP A 228 -1.39 22.70 -11.80
CA ASP A 228 -0.45 23.07 -12.86
C ASP A 228 0.97 22.52 -12.60
N SER A 229 1.42 22.54 -11.34
CA SER A 229 2.72 21.96 -10.96
C SER A 229 2.72 20.44 -11.13
N ALA A 230 1.63 19.76 -10.76
CA ALA A 230 1.48 18.32 -10.94
C ALA A 230 1.50 17.93 -12.44
N GLN A 231 0.83 18.70 -13.30
CA GLN A 231 0.86 18.51 -14.76
C GLN A 231 2.26 18.69 -15.34
N LEU A 232 2.98 19.73 -14.89
CA LEU A 232 4.35 19.98 -15.34
C LEU A 232 5.29 18.86 -14.90
N ILE A 233 5.15 18.34 -13.68
CA ILE A 233 5.94 17.20 -13.20
C ILE A 233 5.64 15.95 -14.04
N ALA A 234 4.37 15.65 -14.31
CA ALA A 234 3.98 14.48 -15.08
C ALA A 234 4.51 14.51 -16.53
N ASN A 235 4.41 15.67 -17.20
CA ASN A 235 4.68 15.77 -18.63
C ASN A 235 6.13 16.18 -18.97
N ASN A 236 6.74 17.04 -18.15
CA ASN A 236 8.01 17.70 -18.49
C ASN A 236 9.19 17.23 -17.65
N THR A 237 9.00 16.26 -16.74
CA THR A 237 10.08 15.73 -15.91
C THR A 237 10.17 14.21 -15.99
N PRO A 238 11.35 13.61 -15.81
CA PRO A 238 11.51 12.16 -15.77
C PRO A 238 11.08 11.55 -14.42
N PHE A 239 10.31 12.28 -13.59
CA PHE A 239 9.93 11.86 -12.24
C PHE A 239 9.22 10.50 -12.23
N CYS A 240 8.13 10.37 -12.99
CA CYS A 240 7.36 9.12 -13.02
C CYS A 240 8.22 7.94 -13.46
N CYS A 241 8.95 8.09 -14.56
CA CYS A 241 9.80 7.04 -15.08
C CYS A 241 10.89 6.65 -14.08
N LYS A 242 11.64 7.61 -13.52
CA LYS A 242 12.75 7.31 -12.59
C LYS A 242 12.31 6.58 -11.32
N ILE A 243 11.14 6.93 -10.76
CA ILE A 243 10.63 6.25 -9.57
C ILE A 243 10.30 4.79 -9.89
N ILE A 244 9.59 4.54 -11.01
CA ILE A 244 9.22 3.18 -11.42
C ILE A 244 10.46 2.37 -11.85
N ASP A 245 11.39 2.97 -12.60
CA ASP A 245 12.64 2.32 -12.99
C ASP A 245 13.45 1.88 -11.77
N ARG A 246 13.41 2.64 -10.66
CA ARG A 246 14.08 2.23 -9.41
C ARG A 246 13.41 1.04 -8.75
N ILE A 247 12.07 0.97 -8.75
CA ILE A 247 11.35 -0.22 -8.29
C ILE A 247 11.77 -1.44 -9.12
N ILE A 248 11.84 -1.30 -10.44
CA ILE A 248 12.26 -2.37 -11.37
C ILE A 248 13.71 -2.81 -11.12
N VAL A 249 14.64 -1.86 -10.91
CA VAL A 249 16.04 -2.16 -10.58
C VAL A 249 16.15 -2.93 -9.27
N HIS A 250 15.40 -2.54 -8.24
CA HIS A 250 15.44 -3.24 -6.96
C HIS A 250 14.73 -4.60 -7.01
N TYR A 251 13.65 -4.73 -7.77
CA TYR A 251 12.98 -6.00 -8.02
C TYR A 251 13.90 -6.99 -8.74
N SER A 252 14.47 -6.59 -9.88
CA SER A 252 15.40 -7.42 -10.67
C SER A 252 16.71 -7.75 -9.93
N ALA A 253 17.06 -7.00 -8.89
CA ALA A 253 18.21 -7.32 -8.05
C ALA A 253 17.94 -8.53 -7.12
N ILE A 254 16.69 -8.83 -6.80
CA ILE A 254 16.30 -9.91 -5.87
C ILE A 254 16.75 -11.25 -6.46
N PRO A 255 17.62 -12.00 -5.76
CA PRO A 255 18.06 -13.30 -6.25
C PRO A 255 16.91 -14.30 -6.23
N GLN A 256 16.75 -15.09 -7.29
CA GLN A 256 15.77 -16.19 -7.34
C GLN A 256 16.02 -17.29 -6.29
N SER A 257 17.21 -17.32 -5.70
CA SER A 257 17.56 -18.26 -4.63
C SER A 257 16.95 -17.92 -3.26
N ILE A 258 16.26 -16.78 -3.11
CA ILE A 258 15.62 -16.41 -1.84
C ILE A 258 14.41 -17.31 -1.61
N LYS A 259 14.33 -17.90 -0.42
CA LYS A 259 13.18 -18.72 -0.05
C LYS A 259 12.01 -17.82 0.39
N PRO A 260 10.77 -18.11 -0.02
CA PRO A 260 9.59 -17.38 0.46
C PRO A 260 9.46 -17.34 1.99
N GLU A 261 9.81 -18.42 2.68
CA GLU A 261 9.78 -18.51 4.15
C GLU A 261 10.70 -17.47 4.83
N GLU A 262 11.87 -17.20 4.23
CA GLU A 262 12.79 -16.15 4.71
C GLU A 262 12.17 -14.76 4.57
N ILE A 263 11.34 -14.55 3.55
CA ILE A 263 10.65 -13.27 3.35
C ILE A 263 9.55 -13.09 4.39
N GLU A 264 8.72 -14.12 4.60
CA GLU A 264 7.57 -14.04 5.51
C GLU A 264 8.00 -13.90 6.97
N SER A 265 9.00 -14.66 7.41
CA SER A 265 9.56 -14.54 8.78
C SER A 265 10.06 -13.14 9.10
N ILE A 266 10.61 -12.43 8.11
CA ILE A 266 11.20 -11.11 8.29
C ILE A 266 10.14 -10.01 8.30
N ASN A 267 9.04 -10.19 7.57
CA ASN A 267 7.91 -9.28 7.62
C ASN A 267 7.20 -9.29 9.00
N CYS A 268 7.40 -10.35 9.80
CA CYS A 268 6.89 -10.44 11.17
C CYS A 268 7.78 -9.73 12.22
N LEU A 269 9.01 -9.33 11.85
CA LEU A 269 9.95 -8.70 12.78
C LEU A 269 9.68 -7.20 12.91
N SER A 270 9.84 -6.67 14.12
CA SER A 270 9.79 -5.22 14.35
C SER A 270 11.01 -4.52 13.73
N PRO A 271 10.92 -3.20 13.45
CA PRO A 271 12.05 -2.43 12.89
C PRO A 271 13.33 -2.53 13.74
N THR A 272 13.17 -2.60 15.07
CA THR A 272 14.27 -2.75 16.03
C THR A 272 14.94 -4.12 16.00
N GLU A 273 14.19 -5.19 15.72
CA GLU A 273 14.71 -6.55 15.60
C GLU A 273 15.43 -6.75 14.26
N LEU A 274 14.94 -6.10 13.20
CA LEU A 274 15.57 -6.10 11.88
C LEU A 274 16.99 -5.51 11.91
N GLU A 275 17.22 -4.43 12.67
CA GLU A 275 18.54 -3.80 12.80
C GLU A 275 19.55 -4.66 13.58
N GLN A 276 19.07 -5.51 14.48
CA GLN A 276 19.90 -6.40 15.30
C GLN A 276 20.13 -7.76 14.66
N SER A 277 19.28 -8.16 13.70
CA SER A 277 19.36 -9.44 13.01
C SER A 277 20.48 -9.46 11.96
N ALA A 278 21.21 -10.58 11.89
CA ALA A 278 22.20 -10.82 10.85
C ALA A 278 21.52 -11.19 9.52
N VAL A 279 20.92 -10.21 8.85
CA VAL A 279 20.16 -10.41 7.62
C VAL A 279 21.07 -10.84 6.45
N SER A 280 20.66 -11.88 5.71
CA SER A 280 21.36 -12.39 4.52
C SER A 280 21.44 -11.33 3.41
N LYS A 281 22.42 -11.46 2.51
CA LYS A 281 22.55 -10.52 1.38
C LYS A 281 21.31 -10.53 0.47
N SER A 282 20.67 -11.68 0.30
CA SER A 282 19.46 -11.84 -0.52
C SER A 282 18.27 -11.11 0.09
N VAL A 283 18.04 -11.29 1.40
CA VAL A 283 16.96 -10.57 2.10
C VAL A 283 17.20 -9.07 2.09
N ARG A 284 18.43 -8.58 2.28
CA ARG A 284 18.70 -7.13 2.22
C ARG A 284 18.23 -6.51 0.90
N LYS A 285 18.38 -7.24 -0.22
CA LYS A 285 17.90 -6.78 -1.52
C LYS A 285 16.37 -6.75 -1.59
N TYR A 286 15.69 -7.75 -1.03
CA TYR A 286 14.23 -7.70 -0.84
C TYR A 286 13.80 -6.50 0.01
N LEU A 287 14.49 -6.24 1.14
CA LEU A 287 14.19 -5.10 2.00
C LEU A 287 14.40 -3.76 1.28
N CYS A 288 15.40 -3.66 0.39
CA CYS A 288 15.54 -2.48 -0.47
C CYS A 288 14.34 -2.33 -1.42
N PHE A 289 13.89 -3.42 -2.06
CA PHE A 289 12.71 -3.39 -2.93
C PHE A 289 11.45 -2.97 -2.17
N ILE A 290 11.13 -3.59 -1.03
CA ILE A 290 9.91 -3.27 -0.28
C ILE A 290 9.94 -1.83 0.27
N LYS A 291 11.10 -1.32 0.69
CA LYS A 291 11.26 0.09 1.10
C LYS A 291 10.95 1.06 -0.04
N TRP A 292 11.42 0.77 -1.24
CA TRP A 292 11.11 1.58 -2.42
C TRP A 292 9.65 1.49 -2.84
N TYR A 293 9.04 0.30 -2.71
CA TYR A 293 7.62 0.11 -2.93
C TYR A 293 6.78 0.92 -1.93
N ILE A 294 7.08 0.85 -0.63
CA ILE A 294 6.42 1.63 0.43
C ILE A 294 6.61 3.13 0.19
N PHE A 295 7.80 3.56 -0.21
CA PHE A 295 8.05 4.96 -0.56
C PHE A 295 7.17 5.42 -1.74
N PHE A 296 7.00 4.59 -2.78
CA PHE A 296 6.08 4.86 -3.88
C PHE A 296 4.62 4.93 -3.41
N ASP A 297 4.21 4.01 -2.53
CA ASP A 297 2.87 4.03 -1.93
C ASP A 297 2.62 5.31 -1.13
N MET A 298 3.59 5.73 -0.31
CA MET A 298 3.54 6.99 0.42
C MET A 298 3.41 8.20 -0.51
N ILE A 299 4.14 8.24 -1.64
CA ILE A 299 3.99 9.32 -2.63
C ILE A 299 2.54 9.40 -3.12
N ILE A 300 1.96 8.27 -3.55
CA ILE A 300 0.58 8.26 -4.06
C ILE A 300 -0.43 8.61 -2.96
N ASN A 301 -0.23 8.16 -1.73
CA ASN A 301 -1.13 8.42 -0.61
C ASN A 301 -1.12 9.90 -0.17
N HIS A 302 0.03 10.57 -0.28
CA HIS A 302 0.18 11.98 0.07
C HIS A 302 -0.19 12.98 -1.03
N LEU A 303 -0.36 12.51 -2.28
CA LEU A 303 -0.86 13.34 -3.37
C LEU A 303 -2.36 13.60 -3.21
N GLN A 304 -2.73 14.87 -3.21
CA GLN A 304 -4.13 15.30 -3.09
C GLN A 304 -4.92 14.93 -4.36
N ASP A 305 -6.25 14.84 -4.23
CA ASP A 305 -7.13 14.52 -5.36
C ASP A 305 -7.07 15.55 -6.50
N ASP A 306 -6.62 16.79 -6.25
CA ASP A 306 -6.42 17.80 -7.30
C ASP A 306 -5.25 17.49 -8.26
N SER A 307 -4.42 16.50 -7.93
CA SER A 307 -3.24 16.10 -8.71
C SER A 307 -3.43 14.80 -9.51
N MET A 308 -4.67 14.48 -9.91
CA MET A 308 -5.01 13.22 -10.60
C MET A 308 -4.12 12.91 -11.80
N ILE A 309 -3.73 13.91 -12.60
CA ILE A 309 -2.92 13.67 -13.81
C ILE A 309 -1.56 13.05 -13.46
N LEU A 310 -0.92 13.50 -12.37
CA LEU A 310 0.35 12.94 -11.91
C LEU A 310 0.16 11.52 -11.36
N ILE A 311 -0.93 11.31 -10.59
CA ILE A 311 -1.28 10.00 -10.05
C ILE A 311 -1.54 9.01 -11.19
N ASP A 312 -2.33 9.40 -12.19
CA ASP A 312 -2.66 8.57 -13.34
C ASP A 312 -1.41 8.24 -14.17
N SER A 313 -0.51 9.21 -14.36
CA SER A 313 0.77 8.98 -15.04
C SER A 313 1.64 7.99 -14.28
N LEU A 314 1.76 8.13 -12.96
CA LEU A 314 2.51 7.20 -12.09
C LEU A 314 1.91 5.79 -12.12
N LEU A 315 0.59 5.66 -11.97
CA LEU A 315 -0.11 4.38 -11.97
C LEU A 315 -0.09 3.71 -13.35
N LYS A 316 -0.09 4.50 -14.44
CA LYS A 316 0.06 4.00 -15.80
C LYS A 316 1.47 3.45 -16.03
N ASP A 317 2.51 4.21 -15.66
CA ASP A 317 3.89 3.75 -15.78
C ASP A 317 4.14 2.51 -14.90
N PHE A 318 3.60 2.49 -13.68
CA PHE A 318 3.65 1.34 -12.78
C PHE A 318 2.99 0.10 -13.40
N ARG A 319 1.78 0.25 -13.98
CA ARG A 319 1.11 -0.86 -14.66
C ARG A 319 1.93 -1.39 -15.85
N ILE A 320 2.31 -0.51 -16.78
CA ILE A 320 2.92 -0.94 -18.04
C ILE A 320 4.34 -1.47 -17.81
N LYS A 321 5.18 -0.73 -17.09
CA LYS A 321 6.62 -1.05 -16.97
C LYS A 321 6.88 -2.09 -15.89
N PHE A 322 6.23 -1.98 -14.73
CA PHE A 322 6.47 -2.92 -13.63
C PHE A 322 5.53 -4.13 -13.71
N LEU A 323 4.21 -3.95 -13.66
CA LEU A 323 3.27 -5.08 -13.60
C LEU A 323 3.28 -5.92 -14.89
N GLU A 324 3.11 -5.29 -16.05
CA GLU A 324 2.98 -5.99 -17.33
C GLU A 324 4.33 -6.39 -17.94
N SER A 325 5.33 -5.51 -17.93
CA SER A 325 6.60 -5.81 -18.61
C SER A 325 7.60 -6.58 -17.74
N THR A 326 7.57 -6.42 -16.41
CA THR A 326 8.58 -7.02 -15.52
C THR A 326 8.00 -8.17 -14.68
N LEU A 327 6.86 -7.95 -14.02
CA LEU A 327 6.29 -8.91 -13.07
C LEU A 327 5.49 -10.01 -13.77
N LEU A 328 4.75 -9.71 -14.85
CA LEU A 328 3.90 -10.68 -15.54
C LEU A 328 4.66 -11.91 -16.08
N PRO A 329 5.86 -11.77 -16.71
CA PRO A 329 6.63 -12.93 -17.14
C PRO A 329 7.04 -13.84 -15.98
N ASP A 330 7.54 -13.24 -14.88
CA ASP A 330 7.95 -13.97 -13.68
C ASP A 330 6.75 -14.62 -12.97
N LEU A 331 5.62 -13.92 -12.95
CA LEU A 331 4.36 -14.40 -12.38
C LEU A 331 3.79 -15.55 -13.20
N SER A 332 3.88 -15.53 -14.53
CA SER A 332 3.39 -16.59 -15.42
C SER A 332 4.37 -17.76 -15.53
N GLY A 333 5.63 -17.55 -15.14
CA GLY A 333 6.70 -18.53 -15.24
C GLY A 333 7.28 -18.66 -16.65
N GLU A 334 7.11 -17.62 -17.47
CA GLU A 334 7.61 -17.55 -18.84
C GLU A 334 9.13 -17.33 -18.87
N GLY A 335 9.80 -17.81 -19.93
CA GLY A 335 11.24 -17.57 -20.14
C GLY A 335 12.20 -18.58 -19.51
N PHE A 336 11.70 -19.60 -18.80
CA PHE A 336 12.52 -20.68 -18.24
C PHE A 336 12.44 -21.97 -19.08
N GLN A 337 13.59 -22.63 -19.27
CA GLN A 337 13.65 -23.93 -19.98
C GLN A 337 13.22 -25.10 -19.10
N ASN A 338 13.43 -24.99 -17.77
CA ASN A 338 13.06 -26.02 -16.80
C ASN A 338 11.74 -25.67 -16.11
N LYS A 339 10.83 -26.65 -16.02
CA LYS A 339 9.54 -26.49 -15.30
C LYS A 339 9.74 -26.16 -13.80
N ALA A 340 10.80 -26.69 -13.17
CA ALA A 340 11.08 -26.43 -11.76
C ALA A 340 11.43 -24.96 -11.50
N ASP A 341 12.33 -24.39 -12.30
CA ASP A 341 12.77 -23.00 -12.16
C ASP A 341 11.63 -22.02 -12.48
N SER A 342 10.77 -22.37 -13.45
CA SER A 342 9.52 -21.64 -13.76
C SER A 342 8.58 -21.56 -12.55
N ILE A 343 8.36 -22.70 -11.86
CA ILE A 343 7.52 -22.76 -10.66
C ILE A 343 8.14 -21.94 -9.52
N GLU A 344 9.44 -22.09 -9.26
CA GLU A 344 10.13 -21.34 -8.20
C GLU A 344 10.07 -19.83 -8.45
N SER A 345 10.25 -19.38 -9.69
CA SER A 345 10.08 -17.97 -10.05
C SER A 345 8.65 -17.48 -9.85
N SER A 346 7.65 -18.29 -10.26
CA SER A 346 6.24 -17.96 -10.06
C SER A 346 5.87 -17.86 -8.58
N VAL A 347 6.39 -18.77 -7.74
CA VAL A 347 6.21 -18.73 -6.27
C VAL A 347 6.79 -17.43 -5.71
N LEU A 348 8.03 -17.11 -6.08
CA LEU A 348 8.69 -15.89 -5.60
C LEU A 348 7.94 -14.63 -6.07
N ALA A 349 7.56 -14.53 -7.34
CA ALA A 349 6.80 -13.39 -7.85
C ALA A 349 5.45 -13.22 -7.15
N THR A 350 4.74 -14.33 -6.92
CA THR A 350 3.44 -14.36 -6.22
C THR A 350 3.57 -13.88 -4.77
N THR A 351 4.58 -14.37 -4.05
CA THR A 351 4.86 -14.00 -2.65
C THR A 351 5.31 -12.55 -2.52
N LEU A 352 6.14 -12.05 -3.44
CA LEU A 352 6.51 -10.63 -3.49
C LEU A 352 5.30 -9.73 -3.75
N LEU A 353 4.41 -10.11 -4.67
CA LEU A 353 3.20 -9.33 -4.97
C LEU A 353 2.21 -9.34 -3.80
N SER A 354 2.02 -10.50 -3.16
CA SER A 354 1.25 -10.65 -1.92
C SER A 354 1.77 -9.71 -0.83
N ASN A 355 3.09 -9.65 -0.64
CA ASN A 355 3.72 -8.70 0.29
C ASN A 355 3.54 -7.23 -0.11
N CYS A 356 3.58 -6.91 -1.41
CA CYS A 356 3.23 -5.56 -1.89
C CYS A 356 1.80 -5.19 -1.47
N LEU A 357 0.81 -6.06 -1.69
CA LEU A 357 -0.59 -5.81 -1.31
C LEU A 357 -0.74 -5.59 0.20
N ARG A 358 -0.09 -6.42 1.03
CA ARG A 358 -0.11 -6.29 2.51
C ARG A 358 0.47 -4.97 3.01
N ASN A 359 1.50 -4.45 2.34
CA ASN A 359 2.18 -3.20 2.70
C ASN A 359 1.63 -1.95 1.98
N THR A 360 0.57 -2.08 1.17
CA THR A 360 -0.02 -0.95 0.45
C THR A 360 -1.04 -0.24 1.32
N GLU A 361 -0.87 1.05 1.61
CA GLU A 361 -1.87 1.89 2.27
C GLU A 361 -2.80 2.56 1.24
N SER A 362 -2.28 2.92 0.06
CA SER A 362 -3.05 3.60 -0.97
C SER A 362 -4.11 2.69 -1.62
N SER A 363 -5.37 3.07 -1.49
CA SER A 363 -6.47 2.42 -2.22
C SER A 363 -6.29 2.47 -3.74
N LYS A 364 -5.62 3.51 -4.28
CA LYS A 364 -5.40 3.69 -5.72
C LYS A 364 -4.44 2.63 -6.28
N ILE A 365 -3.33 2.36 -5.59
CA ILE A 365 -2.38 1.29 -5.97
C ILE A 365 -3.00 -0.08 -5.77
N PHE A 366 -3.65 -0.31 -4.63
CA PHE A 366 -4.30 -1.59 -4.33
C PHE A 366 -5.32 -1.97 -5.41
N ASN A 367 -6.18 -1.03 -5.81
CA ASN A 367 -7.13 -1.24 -6.90
C ASN A 367 -6.43 -1.48 -8.23
N LYS A 368 -5.31 -0.80 -8.52
CA LYS A 368 -4.56 -0.99 -9.77
C LYS A 368 -3.94 -2.38 -9.88
N ILE A 369 -3.40 -2.91 -8.77
CA ILE A 369 -2.86 -4.27 -8.70
C ILE A 369 -4.00 -5.29 -8.82
N SER A 370 -5.11 -5.07 -8.10
CA SER A 370 -6.28 -5.95 -8.18
C SER A 370 -6.88 -5.99 -9.59
N ASP A 371 -7.00 -4.83 -10.24
CA ASP A 371 -7.43 -4.69 -11.63
C ASP A 371 -6.48 -5.45 -12.57
N PHE A 372 -5.16 -5.37 -12.39
CA PHE A 372 -4.17 -6.13 -13.18
C PHE A 372 -4.33 -7.65 -13.03
N LEU A 373 -4.65 -8.15 -11.84
CA LEU A 373 -4.79 -9.59 -11.58
C LEU A 373 -6.11 -10.17 -12.13
N ILE A 374 -7.18 -9.37 -12.15
CA ILE A 374 -8.55 -9.84 -12.42
C ILE A 374 -9.03 -9.44 -13.82
N LEU A 375 -8.74 -8.22 -14.28
CA LEU A 375 -9.18 -7.70 -15.57
C LEU A 375 -8.26 -8.17 -16.70
N LYS A 376 -8.84 -8.40 -17.88
CA LYS A 376 -8.03 -8.58 -19.09
C LYS A 376 -7.21 -7.31 -19.33
N CYS A 377 -5.94 -7.45 -19.69
CA CYS A 377 -5.17 -6.36 -20.29
C CYS A 377 -6.02 -5.77 -21.42
N ASP A 378 -6.24 -4.45 -21.39
CA ASP A 378 -6.94 -3.76 -22.46
C ASP A 378 -6.11 -3.98 -23.73
N GLU A 379 -6.56 -4.87 -24.62
CA GLU A 379 -5.97 -4.95 -25.94
C GLU A 379 -6.12 -3.55 -26.58
N PRO A 380 -5.03 -2.92 -27.06
CA PRO A 380 -5.17 -1.69 -27.82
C PRO A 380 -6.01 -2.02 -29.05
N ASN A 381 -7.09 -1.25 -29.25
CA ASN A 381 -7.96 -1.31 -30.42
C ASN A 381 -7.14 -1.21 -31.71
N VAL A 382 -6.67 -2.33 -32.26
CA VAL A 382 -6.16 -2.43 -33.62
C VAL A 382 -7.33 -2.90 -34.48
N ILE A 383 -8.07 -1.92 -34.99
CA ILE A 383 -8.83 -2.11 -36.22
C ILE A 383 -7.76 -2.27 -37.30
N ASP A 384 -7.48 -3.50 -37.72
CA ASP A 384 -7.22 -3.77 -39.13
C ASP A 384 -7.40 -5.25 -39.46
N SER A 385 -8.27 -5.44 -40.44
CA SER A 385 -8.71 -6.69 -41.03
C SER A 385 -7.57 -7.44 -41.74
N THR A 386 -7.31 -8.69 -41.37
CA THR A 386 -7.14 -9.82 -42.30
C THR A 386 -7.33 -11.16 -41.56
N PRO A 387 -8.11 -12.11 -42.09
CA PRO A 387 -8.20 -13.45 -41.51
C PRO A 387 -7.03 -14.28 -42.05
N SER A 388 -5.89 -14.27 -41.37
CA SER A 388 -4.82 -15.24 -41.64
C SER A 388 -5.02 -16.48 -40.78
N SER A 389 -5.26 -17.58 -41.48
CA SER A 389 -5.42 -18.93 -40.97
C SER A 389 -4.15 -19.42 -40.27
N ASN A 390 -4.17 -19.53 -38.94
CA ASN A 390 -3.35 -20.46 -38.15
C ASN A 390 -4.05 -20.71 -36.79
N PRO A 391 -4.79 -21.82 -36.62
CA PRO A 391 -5.56 -22.09 -35.40
C PRO A 391 -4.72 -22.76 -34.30
N LEU A 392 -3.57 -22.17 -33.94
CA LEU A 392 -2.72 -22.67 -32.84
C LEU A 392 -2.03 -21.60 -31.97
N GLU A 393 -2.25 -20.30 -32.21
CA GLU A 393 -1.63 -19.21 -31.41
C GLU A 393 -2.63 -18.44 -30.51
N SER A 394 -3.78 -19.03 -30.17
CA SER A 394 -4.79 -18.42 -29.28
C SER A 394 -4.98 -19.20 -27.97
N LYS A 395 -3.89 -19.74 -27.40
CA LYS A 395 -3.92 -20.63 -26.24
C LYS A 395 -2.92 -20.23 -25.17
N GLU A 396 -3.21 -19.15 -24.45
CA GLU A 396 -2.89 -19.01 -23.02
C GLU A 396 -3.90 -17.99 -22.45
N GLY A 397 -4.66 -18.41 -21.44
CA GLY A 397 -5.76 -17.63 -20.90
C GLY A 397 -5.27 -16.33 -20.26
N SER A 398 -6.14 -15.33 -20.16
CA SER A 398 -5.95 -14.14 -19.31
C SER A 398 -5.28 -14.51 -17.98
N LEU A 399 -4.44 -13.64 -17.40
CA LEU A 399 -3.73 -13.87 -16.13
C LEU A 399 -4.64 -14.48 -15.04
N LYS A 400 -5.87 -13.97 -14.91
CA LYS A 400 -6.92 -14.55 -14.05
C LYS A 400 -7.06 -16.07 -14.22
N GLY A 401 -7.13 -16.57 -15.45
CA GLY A 401 -7.24 -18.00 -15.76
C GLY A 401 -6.01 -18.80 -15.36
N ILE A 402 -4.80 -18.25 -15.49
CA ILE A 402 -3.57 -18.89 -15.02
C ILE A 402 -3.62 -19.04 -13.49
N LEU A 403 -4.02 -17.98 -12.78
CA LEU A 403 -4.15 -17.99 -11.32
C LEU A 403 -5.25 -18.95 -10.84
N LEU A 404 -6.39 -19.00 -11.54
CA LEU A 404 -7.48 -19.95 -11.25
C LEU A 404 -7.04 -21.40 -11.49
N GLN A 405 -6.28 -21.66 -12.56
CA GLN A 405 -5.74 -23.00 -12.82
C GLN A 405 -4.75 -23.44 -11.73
N ARG A 406 -3.93 -22.52 -11.19
CA ARG A 406 -2.98 -22.81 -10.10
C ARG A 406 -3.66 -23.24 -8.81
N ILE A 407 -4.86 -22.74 -8.54
CA ILE A 407 -5.60 -23.11 -7.33
C ILE A 407 -6.37 -24.43 -7.46
N GLN A 408 -6.50 -25.01 -8.66
CA GLN A 408 -7.20 -26.28 -8.86
C GLN A 408 -6.34 -27.49 -8.49
N ILE A 409 -6.74 -28.21 -7.45
CA ILE A 409 -6.06 -29.43 -6.98
C ILE A 409 -6.13 -30.57 -8.01
N CYS A 410 -7.09 -30.55 -8.94
CA CYS A 410 -7.24 -31.54 -10.01
C CYS A 410 -5.99 -31.75 -10.86
N SER A 411 -5.14 -30.73 -10.95
CA SER A 411 -3.87 -30.78 -11.68
C SER A 411 -2.79 -31.60 -10.95
N ILE A 412 -2.92 -31.78 -9.63
CA ILE A 412 -1.95 -32.46 -8.76
C ILE A 412 -2.33 -33.94 -8.66
N THR A 413 -1.98 -34.76 -9.65
CA THR A 413 -2.22 -36.21 -9.60
C THR A 413 -1.32 -36.90 -8.56
N GLU A 414 -1.88 -37.87 -7.83
CA GLU A 414 -1.23 -38.71 -6.79
C GLU A 414 0.08 -39.44 -7.23
N ALA A 415 0.40 -39.43 -8.52
CA ALA A 415 1.55 -40.13 -9.11
C ALA A 415 2.91 -39.41 -8.94
N ASN A 416 2.97 -38.15 -8.49
CA ASN A 416 4.20 -37.33 -8.51
C ASN A 416 4.63 -36.78 -7.13
N ARG A 417 4.94 -37.64 -6.15
CA ARG A 417 5.28 -37.24 -4.76
C ARG A 417 6.49 -36.29 -4.58
N LEU A 418 7.36 -36.13 -5.59
CA LEU A 418 8.56 -35.26 -5.53
C LEU A 418 8.37 -33.90 -6.25
N ASN A 419 7.45 -33.82 -7.22
CA ASN A 419 7.07 -32.56 -7.88
C ASN A 419 5.82 -31.93 -7.26
N SER A 420 5.03 -32.71 -6.50
CA SER A 420 3.86 -32.24 -5.78
C SER A 420 4.19 -31.19 -4.73
N SER A 421 5.37 -31.22 -4.09
CA SER A 421 5.72 -30.26 -3.04
C SER A 421 5.84 -28.82 -3.57
N ARG A 422 6.52 -28.62 -4.71
CA ARG A 422 6.67 -27.30 -5.34
C ARG A 422 5.34 -26.76 -5.88
N GLU A 423 4.52 -27.63 -6.46
CA GLU A 423 3.18 -27.26 -6.95
C GLU A 423 2.23 -26.93 -5.78
N ILE A 424 2.35 -27.63 -4.64
CA ILE A 424 1.64 -27.31 -3.39
C ILE A 424 2.08 -25.95 -2.83
N VAL A 425 3.37 -25.63 -2.86
CA VAL A 425 3.87 -24.31 -2.44
C VAL A 425 3.35 -23.20 -3.36
N LEU A 426 3.30 -23.42 -4.67
CA LEU A 426 2.70 -22.47 -5.62
C LEU A 426 1.20 -22.29 -5.39
N LEU A 427 0.47 -23.38 -5.13
CA LEU A 427 -0.94 -23.36 -4.74
C LEU A 427 -1.14 -22.52 -3.48
N SER A 428 -0.36 -22.78 -2.42
CA SER A 428 -0.41 -22.03 -1.15
C SER A 428 -0.12 -20.54 -1.35
N ALA A 429 0.94 -20.20 -2.08
CA ALA A 429 1.28 -18.81 -2.39
C ALA A 429 0.16 -18.10 -3.18
N THR A 430 -0.48 -18.81 -4.12
CA THR A 430 -1.57 -18.25 -4.95
C THR A 430 -2.85 -18.07 -4.11
N LEU A 431 -3.16 -19.00 -3.21
CA LEU A 431 -4.27 -18.84 -2.26
C LEU A 431 -4.02 -17.66 -1.33
N GLN A 432 -2.81 -17.50 -0.80
CA GLN A 432 -2.44 -16.35 0.01
C GLN A 432 -2.59 -15.02 -0.76
N LEU A 433 -2.23 -14.99 -2.05
CA LEU A 433 -2.45 -13.81 -2.89
C LEU A 433 -3.94 -13.47 -3.00
N PHE A 434 -4.82 -14.45 -3.20
CA PHE A 434 -6.26 -14.21 -3.21
C PHE A 434 -6.80 -13.78 -1.85
N ASP A 435 -6.30 -14.37 -0.76
CA ASP A 435 -6.65 -13.99 0.60
C ASP A 435 -6.28 -12.52 0.90
N ASP A 436 -5.12 -12.06 0.41
CA ASP A 436 -4.66 -10.67 0.51
C ASP A 436 -5.52 -9.71 -0.35
N ILE A 437 -5.89 -10.09 -1.57
CA ILE A 437 -6.82 -9.30 -2.43
C ILE A 437 -8.17 -9.12 -1.73
N LEU A 438 -8.67 -10.18 -1.08
CA LEU A 438 -9.96 -10.16 -0.39
C LEU A 438 -9.94 -9.39 0.94
N THR A 439 -8.79 -8.91 1.42
CA THR A 439 -8.75 -8.04 2.62
C THR A 439 -9.40 -6.67 2.37
N ARG A 440 -9.36 -6.16 1.13
CA ARG A 440 -9.97 -4.87 0.73
C ARG A 440 -10.82 -5.05 -0.52
N VAL A 441 -11.89 -5.83 -0.38
CA VAL A 441 -12.82 -6.12 -1.48
C VAL A 441 -13.43 -4.84 -2.05
N SER A 442 -13.27 -4.65 -3.36
CA SER A 442 -13.94 -3.61 -4.15
C SER A 442 -15.08 -4.21 -4.97
N GLN A 443 -16.01 -3.37 -5.43
CA GLN A 443 -17.13 -3.81 -6.27
C GLN A 443 -16.65 -4.56 -7.53
N LYS A 444 -15.59 -4.08 -8.18
CA LYS A 444 -15.01 -4.74 -9.36
C LYS A 444 -14.55 -6.16 -9.05
N ILE A 445 -13.91 -6.39 -7.90
CA ILE A 445 -13.48 -7.73 -7.48
C ILE A 445 -14.70 -8.65 -7.34
N VAL A 446 -15.78 -8.18 -6.72
CA VAL A 446 -17.01 -8.98 -6.58
C VAL A 446 -17.60 -9.33 -7.94
N GLU A 447 -17.76 -8.34 -8.82
CA GLU A 447 -18.35 -8.53 -10.17
C GLU A 447 -17.49 -9.43 -11.06
N ASP A 448 -16.18 -9.19 -11.11
CA ASP A 448 -15.26 -9.82 -12.05
C ASP A 448 -14.54 -11.06 -11.52
N LEU A 449 -14.48 -11.31 -10.21
CA LEU A 449 -13.94 -12.56 -9.66
C LEU A 449 -15.04 -13.53 -9.22
N LEU A 450 -16.08 -13.01 -8.53
CA LEU A 450 -17.07 -13.85 -7.83
C LEU A 450 -18.38 -14.03 -8.60
N LEU A 451 -18.81 -13.03 -9.37
CA LEU A 451 -20.14 -13.04 -10.01
C LEU A 451 -20.13 -13.27 -11.53
N THR A 452 -18.98 -13.19 -12.20
CA THR A 452 -18.85 -13.19 -13.68
C THR A 452 -19.44 -14.42 -14.37
N SER A 453 -19.51 -15.56 -13.67
CA SER A 453 -20.09 -16.81 -14.16
C SER A 453 -21.53 -17.07 -13.69
N CYS A 454 -22.03 -16.32 -12.70
CA CYS A 454 -23.32 -16.57 -12.06
C CYS A 454 -24.49 -15.80 -12.71
N THR A 455 -24.21 -14.75 -13.49
CA THR A 455 -25.22 -13.87 -14.12
C THR A 455 -26.03 -14.56 -15.24
N LEU A 456 -25.66 -15.76 -15.69
CA LEU A 456 -26.42 -16.51 -16.69
C LEU A 456 -27.63 -17.29 -16.12
N GLN A 457 -27.68 -17.52 -14.81
CA GLN A 457 -28.73 -18.37 -14.21
C GLN A 457 -29.96 -17.62 -13.68
N GLU A 458 -29.91 -16.29 -13.53
CA GLU A 458 -31.08 -15.53 -13.04
C GLU A 458 -32.31 -15.60 -13.96
N ASN A 459 -32.13 -15.98 -15.24
CA ASN A 459 -33.25 -16.03 -16.19
C ASN A 459 -34.11 -17.29 -16.08
N GLN A 460 -33.70 -18.32 -15.32
CA GLN A 460 -34.48 -19.55 -15.18
C GLN A 460 -34.19 -20.23 -13.84
N LYS A 461 -34.99 -19.95 -12.81
CA LYS A 461 -35.44 -20.96 -11.82
C LYS A 461 -36.36 -20.33 -10.77
N GLN A 462 -37.62 -20.76 -10.78
CA GLN A 462 -38.51 -20.62 -9.64
C GLN A 462 -37.94 -21.48 -8.50
N VAL A 463 -37.64 -20.84 -7.37
CA VAL A 463 -37.25 -21.53 -6.13
C VAL A 463 -38.49 -22.28 -5.63
N ASN A 464 -38.49 -23.60 -5.79
CA ASN A 464 -39.48 -24.45 -5.12
C ASN A 464 -39.01 -24.64 -3.67
N ASN A 465 -39.62 -23.92 -2.74
CA ASN A 465 -39.51 -24.19 -1.31
C ASN A 465 -40.08 -25.60 -1.05
N LEU A 466 -39.22 -26.60 -0.94
CA LEU A 466 -39.58 -28.02 -0.78
C LEU A 466 -39.74 -28.46 0.68
N PHE A 467 -39.57 -27.57 1.65
CA PHE A 467 -39.74 -27.89 3.07
C PHE A 467 -41.09 -27.34 3.58
N ASN A 468 -41.94 -28.23 4.11
CA ASN A 468 -43.14 -27.88 4.87
C ASN A 468 -42.71 -27.40 6.27
N TYR A 469 -42.89 -26.11 6.54
CA TYR A 469 -42.44 -25.43 7.76
C TYR A 469 -43.45 -25.50 8.93
N ASP A 470 -44.06 -26.66 9.18
CA ASP A 470 -45.04 -26.81 10.27
C ASP A 470 -44.45 -27.19 11.64
N ASP A 471 -43.14 -27.51 11.72
CA ASP A 471 -42.47 -27.77 12.99
C ASP A 471 -41.66 -26.54 13.43
N GLN A 472 -42.20 -25.77 14.37
CA GLN A 472 -41.49 -24.63 14.97
C GLN A 472 -40.18 -25.09 15.63
N PRO A 473 -39.02 -24.51 15.27
CA PRO A 473 -37.78 -24.79 15.97
C PRO A 473 -37.82 -24.19 17.38
N VAL A 474 -37.05 -24.80 18.29
CA VAL A 474 -36.85 -24.37 19.68
C VAL A 474 -36.13 -23.00 19.72
N GLU A 475 -36.88 -21.90 19.51
CA GLU A 475 -36.42 -20.50 19.48
C GLU A 475 -35.52 -20.11 20.68
N SER A 476 -35.72 -20.73 21.85
CA SER A 476 -35.08 -20.27 23.09
C SER A 476 -33.64 -20.76 23.30
N ALA A 477 -33.23 -21.89 22.71
CA ALA A 477 -31.95 -22.52 23.03
C ALA A 477 -30.76 -21.89 22.28
N ILE A 478 -30.92 -21.60 20.98
CA ILE A 478 -29.82 -21.11 20.12
C ILE A 478 -29.60 -19.62 20.30
N GLN A 479 -30.68 -18.86 20.42
CA GLN A 479 -30.58 -17.44 20.73
C GLN A 479 -29.79 -17.22 22.03
N SER A 480 -29.92 -18.11 23.02
CA SER A 480 -29.12 -18.04 24.26
C SER A 480 -27.60 -18.26 24.07
N LYS A 481 -27.18 -19.01 23.03
CA LYS A 481 -25.77 -19.24 22.68
C LYS A 481 -25.14 -18.00 22.05
N PHE A 482 -25.88 -17.31 21.16
CA PHE A 482 -25.38 -16.14 20.41
C PHE A 482 -25.70 -14.79 21.07
N ASN A 483 -26.64 -14.75 22.03
CA ASN A 483 -26.96 -13.55 22.80
C ASN A 483 -25.90 -13.29 23.88
N SER A 484 -24.82 -12.61 23.50
CA SER A 484 -23.94 -11.89 24.44
C SER A 484 -24.30 -10.40 24.40
N LEU A 485 -24.62 -9.82 25.57
CA LEU A 485 -25.01 -8.41 25.68
C LEU A 485 -23.94 -7.46 25.11
N VAL A 486 -22.66 -7.75 25.39
CA VAL A 486 -21.52 -6.96 24.93
C VAL A 486 -21.42 -6.95 23.40
N VAL A 487 -21.64 -8.11 22.76
CA VAL A 487 -21.60 -8.24 21.30
C VAL A 487 -22.82 -7.59 20.66
N LEU A 488 -23.99 -7.71 21.29
CA LEU A 488 -25.22 -7.09 20.81
C LEU A 488 -25.10 -5.57 20.74
N ASP A 489 -24.53 -4.95 21.77
CA ASP A 489 -24.26 -3.51 21.80
C ASP A 489 -23.31 -3.09 20.67
N GLN A 490 -22.28 -3.90 20.39
CA GLN A 490 -21.36 -3.67 19.27
C GLN A 490 -22.09 -3.78 17.92
N MET A 491 -22.92 -4.81 17.72
CA MET A 491 -23.71 -4.97 16.49
C MET A 491 -24.67 -3.79 16.26
N ILE A 492 -25.31 -3.30 17.32
CA ILE A 492 -26.18 -2.13 17.26
C ILE A 492 -25.37 -0.87 16.90
N ALA A 493 -24.19 -0.68 17.51
CA ALA A 493 -23.31 0.43 17.18
C ALA A 493 -22.86 0.39 15.70
N VAL A 494 -22.46 -0.78 15.20
CA VAL A 494 -22.10 -0.97 13.79
C VAL A 494 -23.28 -0.68 12.87
N ALA A 495 -24.48 -1.20 13.18
CA ALA A 495 -25.68 -0.93 12.39
C ALA A 495 -26.00 0.57 12.33
N ASN A 496 -25.82 1.31 13.44
CA ASN A 496 -25.97 2.76 13.48
C ASN A 496 -24.98 3.46 12.55
N GLU A 497 -23.70 3.08 12.61
CA GLU A 497 -22.66 3.65 11.75
C GLU A 497 -22.97 3.39 10.27
N LEU A 498 -23.38 2.18 9.91
CA LEU A 498 -23.69 1.81 8.53
C LEU A 498 -24.91 2.57 8.00
N CYS A 499 -25.96 2.76 8.81
CA CYS A 499 -27.13 3.56 8.41
C CYS A 499 -26.81 5.02 8.05
N THR A 500 -25.67 5.57 8.49
CA THR A 500 -25.25 6.92 8.07
C THR A 500 -24.74 6.98 6.61
N LEU A 501 -24.42 5.82 6.01
CA LEU A 501 -23.99 5.71 4.62
C LEU A 501 -25.21 5.76 3.70
N LYS A 502 -25.42 6.92 3.04
CA LYS A 502 -26.61 7.25 2.20
C LYS A 502 -26.89 6.34 1.00
N GLU A 503 -26.12 5.27 0.78
CA GLU A 503 -26.19 4.42 -0.42
C GLU A 503 -26.55 2.95 -0.13
N ILE A 504 -27.01 2.65 1.08
CA ILE A 504 -27.48 1.31 1.44
C ILE A 504 -28.91 1.10 0.94
N ASP A 505 -29.08 0.96 -0.37
CA ASP A 505 -30.35 0.53 -0.95
C ASP A 505 -30.48 -1.00 -0.86
N LYS A 506 -31.59 -1.46 -0.25
CA LYS A 506 -32.06 -2.86 -0.14
C LYS A 506 -30.94 -3.91 -0.18
N ILE A 507 -30.23 -4.07 0.94
CA ILE A 507 -29.23 -5.14 1.07
C ILE A 507 -29.94 -6.50 1.01
N SER A 508 -29.38 -7.42 0.22
CA SER A 508 -29.81 -8.82 0.24
C SER A 508 -29.50 -9.44 1.61
N SER A 509 -30.53 -9.62 2.42
CA SER A 509 -30.48 -10.43 3.64
C SER A 509 -31.09 -11.80 3.34
N LEU A 510 -30.58 -12.86 3.95
CA LEU A 510 -31.29 -14.14 3.97
C LEU A 510 -32.69 -13.93 4.60
N PRO A 511 -33.73 -14.68 4.18
CA PRO A 511 -35.06 -14.57 4.75
C PRO A 511 -35.01 -14.81 6.27
N ILE A 512 -35.28 -13.74 7.02
CA ILE A 512 -35.01 -13.62 8.46
C ILE A 512 -35.82 -14.63 9.29
N GLU A 513 -36.98 -15.04 8.80
CA GLU A 513 -37.85 -16.05 9.44
C GLU A 513 -37.17 -17.42 9.57
N HIS A 514 -36.06 -17.64 8.86
CA HIS A 514 -35.37 -18.94 8.75
C HIS A 514 -33.96 -18.91 9.36
N LEU A 515 -33.52 -17.79 9.94
CA LEU A 515 -32.16 -17.63 10.46
C LEU A 515 -31.86 -18.63 11.58
N ASP A 516 -32.79 -18.81 12.52
CA ASP A 516 -32.61 -19.77 13.62
C ASP A 516 -32.55 -21.20 13.10
N TYR A 517 -33.33 -21.53 12.07
CA TYR A 517 -33.27 -22.83 11.41
C TYR A 517 -31.92 -23.07 10.71
N ILE A 518 -31.40 -22.06 10.00
CA ILE A 518 -30.08 -22.13 9.38
C ILE A 518 -28.99 -22.34 10.45
N LEU A 519 -29.07 -21.60 11.57
CA LEU A 519 -28.14 -21.74 12.68
C LEU A 519 -28.24 -23.11 13.36
N ILE A 520 -29.44 -23.69 13.47
CA ILE A 520 -29.62 -25.09 13.90
C ILE A 520 -28.83 -26.00 12.97
N LEU A 521 -29.01 -25.89 11.66
CA LEU A 521 -28.37 -26.77 10.69
C LEU A 521 -26.85 -26.68 10.72
N PHE A 522 -26.27 -25.48 10.82
CA PHE A 522 -24.81 -25.33 10.93
C PHE A 522 -24.28 -25.83 12.29
N THR A 523 -24.92 -25.48 13.40
CA THR A 523 -24.45 -25.89 14.75
C THR A 523 -24.66 -27.38 15.04
N SER A 524 -25.58 -28.04 14.32
CA SER A 524 -25.82 -29.48 14.37
C SER A 524 -25.02 -30.27 13.34
N LEU A 525 -24.26 -29.60 12.47
CA LEU A 525 -23.49 -30.27 11.42
C LEU A 525 -22.45 -31.23 12.00
N ILE A 526 -21.82 -30.86 13.12
CA ILE A 526 -20.93 -31.73 13.88
C ILE A 526 -21.71 -32.40 15.01
N PRO A 527 -21.76 -33.75 15.04
CA PRO A 527 -22.33 -34.52 16.14
C PRO A 527 -21.65 -34.21 17.48
N ASP A 528 -22.41 -34.28 18.58
CA ASP A 528 -21.90 -33.96 19.93
C ASP A 528 -20.73 -34.87 20.35
N GLU A 529 -20.61 -36.08 19.80
CA GLU A 529 -19.50 -37.00 20.07
C GLU A 529 -18.16 -36.53 19.48
N LEU A 530 -18.20 -35.67 18.47
CA LEU A 530 -17.00 -35.16 17.77
C LEU A 530 -16.57 -33.77 18.26
N LYS A 531 -17.34 -33.13 19.15
CA LYS A 531 -17.03 -31.78 19.65
C LYS A 531 -15.96 -31.81 20.72
N CYS A 532 -14.99 -30.89 20.63
CA CYS A 532 -13.87 -30.82 21.57
C CYS A 532 -14.26 -30.33 22.98
N ASP A 533 -15.09 -29.29 23.10
CA ASP A 533 -15.36 -28.64 24.40
C ASP A 533 -16.76 -27.99 24.49
N ALA A 534 -17.80 -28.82 24.65
CA ALA A 534 -19.19 -28.36 24.77
C ALA A 534 -19.45 -27.37 25.94
N ARG A 535 -18.56 -27.32 26.95
CA ARG A 535 -18.71 -26.48 28.15
C ARG A 535 -18.28 -25.03 27.97
N ASN A 536 -17.35 -24.76 27.03
CA ASN A 536 -16.80 -23.43 26.78
C ASN A 536 -17.25 -22.84 25.43
N GLU A 537 -18.03 -23.57 24.63
CA GLU A 537 -18.55 -23.13 23.31
C GLU A 537 -19.05 -21.69 23.29
N ARG A 538 -19.81 -21.26 24.32
CA ARG A 538 -20.36 -19.89 24.35
C ARG A 538 -19.27 -18.80 24.42
N ARG A 539 -18.19 -19.05 25.16
CA ARG A 539 -17.07 -18.09 25.28
C ARG A 539 -16.25 -18.06 24.00
N GLU A 540 -16.00 -19.22 23.40
CA GLU A 540 -15.31 -19.32 22.10
C GLU A 540 -16.11 -18.61 21.00
N LEU A 541 -17.43 -18.86 20.91
CA LEU A 541 -18.32 -18.19 19.97
C LEU A 541 -18.39 -16.67 20.19
N GLU A 542 -18.30 -16.19 21.43
CA GLU A 542 -18.27 -14.75 21.71
C GLU A 542 -17.03 -14.06 21.11
N VAL A 543 -15.88 -14.74 21.09
CA VAL A 543 -14.64 -14.21 20.47
C VAL A 543 -14.84 -14.09 18.97
N TYR A 544 -15.29 -15.18 18.31
CA TYR A 544 -15.60 -15.17 16.88
C TYR A 544 -16.59 -14.06 16.51
N LEU A 545 -17.67 -13.92 17.28
CA LEU A 545 -18.66 -12.87 17.03
C LEU A 545 -18.05 -11.46 17.10
N LYS A 546 -17.18 -11.17 18.07
CA LYS A 546 -16.52 -9.85 18.16
C LYS A 546 -15.65 -9.57 16.94
N GLU A 547 -14.86 -10.55 16.53
CA GLU A 547 -13.97 -10.44 15.37
C GLU A 547 -14.78 -10.25 14.08
N ILE A 548 -15.84 -11.04 13.88
CA ILE A 548 -16.72 -10.96 12.71
C ILE A 548 -17.46 -9.63 12.65
N VAL A 549 -17.96 -9.10 13.78
CA VAL A 549 -18.63 -7.80 13.81
C VAL A 549 -17.67 -6.68 13.39
N GLN A 550 -16.42 -6.73 13.84
CA GLN A 550 -15.38 -5.77 13.43
C GLN A 550 -15.02 -5.93 11.95
N ALA A 551 -14.78 -7.17 11.50
CA ALA A 551 -14.45 -7.49 10.12
C ALA A 551 -15.57 -7.07 9.16
N PHE A 552 -16.83 -7.34 9.51
CA PHE A 552 -18.00 -6.95 8.72
C PHE A 552 -18.17 -5.43 8.64
N ASN A 553 -17.97 -4.70 9.75
CA ASN A 553 -18.00 -3.23 9.74
C ASN A 553 -16.92 -2.66 8.81
N HIS A 554 -15.69 -3.15 8.93
CA HIS A 554 -14.57 -2.72 8.09
C HIS A 554 -14.84 -3.02 6.61
N PHE A 555 -15.31 -4.23 6.30
CA PHE A 555 -15.70 -4.64 4.96
C PHE A 555 -16.76 -3.71 4.37
N MET A 556 -17.87 -3.48 5.08
CA MET A 556 -18.98 -2.67 4.60
C MET A 556 -18.56 -1.22 4.34
N LYS A 557 -17.77 -0.62 5.23
CA LYS A 557 -17.22 0.73 5.04
C LYS A 557 -16.38 0.84 3.77
N ASN A 558 -15.51 -0.13 3.52
CA ASN A 558 -14.66 -0.12 2.32
C ASN A 558 -15.46 -0.38 1.04
N TYR A 559 -16.33 -1.39 1.04
CA TYR A 559 -17.12 -1.78 -0.12
C TYR A 559 -18.01 -0.63 -0.61
N TYR A 560 -18.78 -0.01 0.27
CA TYR A 560 -19.67 1.10 -0.12
C TYR A 560 -18.92 2.40 -0.43
N ARG A 561 -17.76 2.65 0.18
CA ARG A 561 -16.90 3.77 -0.20
C ARG A 561 -16.42 3.64 -1.65
N THR A 562 -16.10 2.42 -2.11
CA THR A 562 -15.75 2.18 -3.52
C THR A 562 -16.96 2.30 -4.45
N LYS A 563 -18.14 1.79 -4.04
CA LYS A 563 -19.40 1.86 -4.81
C LYS A 563 -19.84 3.30 -5.12
N ALA A 564 -19.62 4.23 -4.19
CA ALA A 564 -19.92 5.65 -4.40
C ALA A 564 -19.05 6.28 -5.52
N THR A 565 -17.80 5.81 -5.67
CA THR A 565 -16.85 6.34 -6.66
C THR A 565 -17.00 5.73 -8.06
N SER A 566 -17.52 4.50 -8.17
CA SER A 566 -17.71 3.77 -9.43
C SER A 566 -18.96 4.16 -10.23
N LYS A 567 -19.91 4.92 -9.65
CA LYS A 567 -21.15 5.37 -10.31
C LYS A 567 -20.93 6.25 -11.57
N SER A 568 -19.71 6.71 -11.84
CA SER A 568 -19.42 7.61 -12.96
C SER A 568 -19.08 6.94 -14.29
N GLN A 569 -18.93 5.60 -14.40
CA GLN A 569 -18.48 4.98 -15.65
C GLN A 569 -19.19 3.69 -16.12
N ILE A 570 -20.21 3.21 -15.44
CA ILE A 570 -20.91 1.97 -15.86
C ILE A 570 -22.20 2.34 -16.60
N SER A 571 -22.06 2.77 -17.86
CA SER A 571 -23.17 2.74 -18.81
C SER A 571 -22.85 1.76 -19.93
N HIS A 572 -23.57 0.64 -19.92
CA HIS A 572 -23.79 -0.27 -21.03
C HIS A 572 -22.55 -0.89 -21.69
N LEU A 573 -21.93 -1.87 -21.04
CA LEU A 573 -21.27 -2.96 -21.76
C LEU A 573 -22.01 -4.27 -21.48
N LYS A 574 -22.97 -4.57 -22.36
CA LYS A 574 -23.51 -5.93 -22.51
C LYS A 574 -22.37 -6.82 -23.01
N ILE A 575 -21.66 -7.47 -22.09
CA ILE A 575 -20.66 -8.48 -22.46
C ILE A 575 -21.43 -9.72 -22.91
N LYS A 576 -21.59 -9.83 -24.23
CA LYS A 576 -21.88 -11.09 -24.91
C LYS A 576 -20.53 -11.75 -25.18
N SER A 577 -20.23 -12.91 -24.58
CA SER A 577 -19.62 -14.03 -25.30
C SER A 577 -19.25 -15.20 -24.38
N THR A 578 -19.77 -16.37 -24.78
CA THR A 578 -19.15 -17.71 -24.74
C THR A 578 -18.72 -18.27 -23.39
N CYS A 579 -19.61 -19.14 -22.89
CA CYS A 579 -19.41 -20.42 -22.20
C CYS A 579 -17.95 -20.89 -21.98
N ASP A 580 -17.78 -21.47 -20.79
CA ASP A 580 -16.63 -22.19 -20.24
C ASP A 580 -15.50 -21.30 -19.70
N ARG A 581 -15.52 -21.04 -18.38
CA ARG A 581 -14.33 -20.75 -17.53
C ARG A 581 -14.75 -20.53 -16.07
N GLU A 582 -14.68 -21.62 -15.30
CA GLU A 582 -14.31 -21.72 -13.88
C GLU A 582 -14.63 -20.54 -12.96
N ASN A 583 -15.67 -20.71 -12.13
CA ASN A 583 -16.00 -19.80 -11.04
C ASN A 583 -15.03 -20.02 -9.87
N PHE A 584 -14.47 -18.93 -9.32
CA PHE A 584 -13.55 -18.99 -8.18
C PHE A 584 -14.15 -19.70 -6.96
N ILE A 585 -15.42 -19.43 -6.64
CA ILE A 585 -16.11 -20.07 -5.51
C ILE A 585 -16.27 -21.57 -5.74
N ASP A 586 -16.61 -21.98 -6.96
CA ASP A 586 -16.83 -23.40 -7.28
C ASP A 586 -15.50 -24.16 -7.24
N ILE A 587 -14.39 -23.56 -7.68
CA ILE A 587 -13.05 -24.15 -7.52
C ILE A 587 -12.70 -24.39 -6.04
N LEU A 588 -12.98 -23.43 -5.16
CA LEU A 588 -12.72 -23.58 -3.72
C LEU A 588 -13.57 -24.69 -3.10
N ILE A 589 -14.86 -24.77 -3.46
CA ILE A 589 -15.76 -25.82 -2.99
C ILE A 589 -15.31 -27.19 -3.53
N ASP A 590 -14.95 -27.28 -4.80
CA ASP A 590 -14.43 -28.49 -5.45
C ASP A 590 -13.14 -28.97 -4.77
N ASN A 591 -12.26 -28.05 -4.38
CA ASN A 591 -11.06 -28.37 -3.64
C ASN A 591 -11.36 -29.02 -2.28
N LEU A 592 -12.38 -28.54 -1.56
CA LEU A 592 -12.82 -29.15 -0.29
C LEU A 592 -13.38 -30.57 -0.48
N THR A 593 -13.93 -30.89 -1.65
CA THR A 593 -14.35 -32.28 -1.95
C THR A 593 -13.18 -33.28 -1.95
N ARG A 594 -11.96 -32.78 -2.11
CA ARG A 594 -10.70 -33.55 -2.15
C ARG A 594 -9.91 -33.41 -0.86
N TRP A 595 -10.64 -33.31 0.25
CA TRP A 595 -10.11 -33.07 1.60
C TRP A 595 -8.87 -33.88 2.01
N PRO A 596 -8.74 -35.20 1.72
CA PRO A 596 -7.58 -35.96 2.19
C PRO A 596 -6.24 -35.53 1.56
N LEU A 597 -6.29 -34.94 0.36
CA LEU A 597 -5.13 -34.48 -0.40
C LEU A 597 -4.59 -33.13 0.11
N LEU A 598 -5.37 -32.41 0.92
CA LEU A 598 -5.02 -31.09 1.41
C LEU A 598 -4.14 -31.14 2.66
N THR A 599 -3.13 -30.25 2.70
CA THR A 599 -2.39 -29.94 3.93
C THR A 599 -3.23 -29.03 4.84
N ASN A 600 -2.93 -29.02 6.14
CA ASN A 600 -3.66 -28.19 7.10
C ASN A 600 -3.53 -26.69 6.78
N GLU A 601 -2.35 -26.26 6.32
CA GLU A 601 -2.12 -24.88 5.86
C GLU A 601 -3.07 -24.48 4.72
N ILE A 602 -3.20 -25.33 3.69
CA ILE A 602 -4.11 -25.04 2.57
C ILE A 602 -5.57 -25.07 3.02
N LYS A 603 -5.96 -26.01 3.91
CA LYS A 603 -7.32 -26.04 4.48
C LYS A 603 -7.65 -24.71 5.18
N LEU A 604 -6.74 -24.23 6.03
CA LEU A 604 -6.88 -22.97 6.75
C LEU A 604 -6.96 -21.76 5.80
N GLN A 605 -6.14 -21.72 4.74
CA GLN A 605 -6.22 -20.65 3.73
C GLN A 605 -7.56 -20.67 2.98
N ILE A 606 -8.04 -21.84 2.56
CA ILE A 606 -9.36 -21.97 1.89
C ILE A 606 -10.48 -21.53 2.85
N PHE A 607 -10.41 -21.90 4.13
CA PHE A 607 -11.35 -21.48 5.16
C PHE A 607 -11.36 -19.97 5.36
N SER A 608 -10.19 -19.34 5.50
CA SER A 608 -10.05 -17.87 5.58
C SER A 608 -10.70 -17.17 4.38
N ILE A 609 -10.40 -17.65 3.16
CA ILE A 609 -10.96 -17.09 1.93
C ILE A 609 -12.48 -17.23 1.90
N LEU A 610 -13.02 -18.42 2.20
CA LEU A 610 -14.46 -18.67 2.22
C LEU A 610 -15.17 -17.86 3.31
N ALA A 611 -14.56 -17.68 4.47
CA ALA A 611 -15.07 -16.84 5.55
C ALA A 611 -15.16 -15.36 5.10
N LYS A 612 -14.10 -14.83 4.49
CA LYS A 612 -14.09 -13.45 3.92
C LYS A 612 -15.15 -13.28 2.82
N ILE A 613 -15.28 -14.23 1.89
CA ILE A 613 -16.32 -14.19 0.85
C ILE A 613 -17.71 -14.24 1.48
N SER A 614 -17.90 -15.02 2.54
CA SER A 614 -19.18 -15.14 3.25
C SER A 614 -19.63 -13.84 3.92
N LEU A 615 -18.73 -12.87 4.17
CA LEU A 615 -19.11 -11.54 4.65
C LEU A 615 -19.83 -10.70 3.59
N ILE A 616 -19.64 -10.99 2.29
CA ILE A 616 -20.15 -10.18 1.18
C ILE A 616 -21.69 -10.31 1.12
N PRO A 617 -22.47 -9.21 1.20
CA PRO A 617 -23.92 -9.25 1.26
C PRO A 617 -24.58 -9.32 -0.13
N GLU A 618 -24.10 -10.25 -0.97
CA GLU A 618 -24.66 -10.56 -2.29
C GLU A 618 -25.49 -11.85 -2.25
N ARG A 619 -26.63 -11.84 -2.95
CA ARG A 619 -27.62 -12.92 -2.89
C ARG A 619 -27.05 -14.27 -3.32
N ILE A 620 -26.36 -14.31 -4.46
CA ILE A 620 -25.79 -15.53 -5.06
C ILE A 620 -24.73 -16.15 -4.11
N ILE A 621 -23.95 -15.30 -3.44
CA ILE A 621 -22.93 -15.75 -2.48
C ILE A 621 -23.60 -16.37 -1.25
N ASN A 622 -24.64 -15.72 -0.71
CA ASN A 622 -25.42 -16.25 0.41
C ASN A 622 -26.06 -17.61 0.05
N GLU A 623 -26.66 -17.73 -1.14
CA GLU A 623 -27.29 -18.97 -1.61
C GLU A 623 -26.27 -20.12 -1.73
N LYS A 624 -25.03 -19.86 -2.19
CA LYS A 624 -24.00 -20.90 -2.35
C LYS A 624 -23.27 -21.27 -1.05
N LEU A 625 -22.99 -20.29 -0.19
CA LEU A 625 -22.11 -20.48 0.98
C LEU A 625 -22.86 -20.60 2.30
N LEU A 626 -23.96 -19.86 2.47
CA LEU A 626 -24.61 -19.65 3.77
C LEU A 626 -26.05 -20.19 3.86
N ASP A 627 -26.66 -20.56 2.74
CA ASP A 627 -28.00 -21.15 2.70
C ASP A 627 -27.94 -22.69 2.60
N PRO A 628 -28.18 -23.42 3.70
CA PRO A 628 -28.21 -24.88 3.71
C PRO A 628 -29.47 -25.44 3.04
N THR A 629 -30.50 -24.63 2.81
CA THR A 629 -31.79 -25.04 2.24
C THR A 629 -31.82 -24.94 0.72
N TYR A 630 -30.80 -24.32 0.12
CA TYR A 630 -30.69 -24.18 -1.32
C TYR A 630 -30.46 -25.53 -2.00
N CYS A 631 -31.48 -26.02 -2.71
CA CYS A 631 -31.39 -27.19 -3.56
C CYS A 631 -31.47 -26.77 -5.04
N SER A 632 -30.35 -26.81 -5.75
CA SER A 632 -30.38 -26.63 -7.21
C SER A 632 -30.91 -27.90 -7.87
N GLN A 633 -31.73 -27.74 -8.91
CA GLN A 633 -32.22 -28.85 -9.72
C GLN A 633 -31.15 -29.44 -10.66
N ASP A 634 -29.97 -28.81 -10.78
CA ASP A 634 -28.87 -29.34 -11.60
C ASP A 634 -27.84 -30.04 -10.71
N GLU A 635 -27.45 -31.27 -11.09
CA GLU A 635 -26.43 -32.09 -10.42
C GLU A 635 -25.03 -31.42 -10.32
N GLN A 636 -24.83 -30.28 -10.99
CA GLN A 636 -23.54 -29.57 -11.06
C GLN A 636 -23.36 -28.44 -10.02
N HIS A 637 -24.38 -28.12 -9.22
CA HIS A 637 -24.26 -27.06 -8.20
C HIS A 637 -24.08 -27.65 -6.80
N THR A 638 -22.83 -27.72 -6.34
CA THR A 638 -22.49 -28.09 -4.97
C THR A 638 -22.52 -26.86 -4.07
N THR A 639 -23.35 -26.90 -3.02
CA THR A 639 -23.33 -25.88 -1.96
C THR A 639 -22.25 -26.19 -0.94
N LEU A 640 -21.71 -25.17 -0.26
CA LEU A 640 -20.71 -25.37 0.79
C LEU A 640 -21.25 -26.30 1.88
N PHE A 641 -22.50 -26.11 2.31
CA PHE A 641 -23.14 -26.95 3.33
C PHE A 641 -23.16 -28.44 2.95
N SER A 642 -23.49 -28.76 1.68
CA SER A 642 -23.53 -30.15 1.21
C SER A 642 -22.15 -30.82 1.26
N VAL A 643 -21.09 -30.08 0.94
CA VAL A 643 -19.70 -30.58 1.00
C VAL A 643 -19.27 -30.77 2.45
N LEU A 644 -19.52 -29.80 3.33
CA LEU A 644 -19.19 -29.91 4.75
C LEU A 644 -19.94 -31.08 5.40
N HIS A 645 -21.23 -31.28 5.11
CA HIS A 645 -22.01 -32.41 5.63
C HIS A 645 -21.39 -33.76 5.22
N ARG A 646 -21.02 -33.91 3.94
CA ARG A 646 -20.34 -35.12 3.45
C ARG A 646 -19.00 -35.35 4.18
N LEU A 647 -18.20 -34.30 4.35
CA LEU A 647 -16.92 -34.38 5.05
C LEU A 647 -17.09 -34.80 6.51
N VAL A 648 -18.09 -34.26 7.22
CA VAL A 648 -18.39 -34.70 8.59
C VAL A 648 -18.78 -36.17 8.62
N CYS A 649 -19.63 -36.63 7.69
CA CYS A 649 -20.00 -38.04 7.60
C CYS A 649 -18.79 -38.95 7.37
N ASP A 650 -17.89 -38.58 6.45
CA ASP A 650 -16.68 -39.33 6.15
C ASP A 650 -15.73 -39.39 7.37
N LEU A 651 -15.53 -38.26 8.07
CA LEU A 651 -14.75 -38.19 9.30
C LEU A 651 -15.40 -38.97 10.46
N GLN A 652 -16.73 -38.97 10.55
CA GLN A 652 -17.44 -39.75 11.55
C GLN A 652 -17.23 -41.26 11.34
N VAL A 653 -17.08 -41.71 10.10
CA VAL A 653 -16.74 -43.10 9.78
C VAL A 653 -15.29 -43.40 10.13
N SER A 654 -14.34 -42.51 9.84
CA SER A 654 -12.90 -42.74 10.11
C SER A 654 -12.56 -42.77 11.60
N VAL A 655 -13.37 -42.15 12.45
CA VAL A 655 -13.19 -42.11 13.91
C VAL A 655 -13.75 -43.36 14.62
N ARG A 656 -14.52 -44.20 13.93
CA ARG A 656 -15.12 -45.40 14.54
C ARG A 656 -14.02 -46.35 15.04
N GLY A 657 -13.97 -46.55 16.35
CA GLY A 657 -12.99 -47.42 17.02
C GLY A 657 -11.85 -46.70 17.74
N ILE A 658 -11.83 -45.36 17.76
CA ILE A 658 -10.86 -44.60 18.56
C ILE A 658 -11.30 -44.53 20.03
N ASP A 659 -10.54 -45.18 20.91
CA ASP A 659 -10.77 -45.11 22.35
C ASP A 659 -10.47 -43.71 22.91
N HIS A 660 -11.28 -43.28 23.88
CA HIS A 660 -11.17 -41.99 24.58
C HIS A 660 -11.10 -40.76 23.66
N LEU A 661 -11.87 -40.77 22.57
CA LEU A 661 -11.93 -39.74 21.54
C LEU A 661 -11.92 -38.31 22.09
N GLY A 662 -12.86 -37.95 22.97
CA GLY A 662 -12.95 -36.58 23.50
C GLY A 662 -11.68 -36.10 24.22
N LYS A 663 -10.96 -37.00 24.92
CA LYS A 663 -9.67 -36.65 25.55
C LYS A 663 -8.58 -36.45 24.51
N LYS A 664 -8.53 -37.30 23.48
CA LYS A 664 -7.55 -37.19 22.39
C LYS A 664 -7.78 -35.95 21.54
N LEU A 665 -9.03 -35.59 21.27
CA LEU A 665 -9.41 -34.34 20.60
C LEU A 665 -8.93 -33.12 21.40
N HIS A 666 -9.24 -33.06 22.70
CA HIS A 666 -8.79 -31.96 23.55
C HIS A 666 -7.25 -31.87 23.62
N GLN A 667 -6.54 -32.99 23.74
CA GLN A 667 -5.08 -33.02 23.72
C GLN A 667 -4.51 -32.55 22.37
N THR A 668 -5.13 -32.94 21.26
CA THR A 668 -4.70 -32.52 19.91
C THR A 668 -4.95 -31.03 19.72
N LYS A 669 -6.10 -30.49 20.16
CA LYS A 669 -6.39 -29.05 20.15
C LYS A 669 -5.36 -28.26 20.96
N LEU A 670 -4.97 -28.72 22.14
CA LEU A 670 -3.91 -28.08 22.93
C LEU A 670 -2.55 -28.13 22.22
N LYS A 671 -2.20 -29.24 21.57
CA LYS A 671 -0.95 -29.35 20.81
C LYS A 671 -0.90 -28.36 19.64
N LEU A 672 -2.00 -28.21 18.89
CA LEU A 672 -2.10 -27.24 17.80
C LEU A 672 -2.00 -25.78 18.28
N LEU A 673 -2.41 -25.50 19.52
CA LEU A 673 -2.39 -24.14 20.09
C LEU A 673 -1.06 -23.76 20.75
N TYR A 674 -0.30 -24.73 21.27
CA TYR A 674 0.86 -24.48 22.14
C TYR A 674 2.20 -25.04 21.62
N ASP A 675 2.25 -25.65 20.42
CA ASP A 675 3.49 -26.09 19.76
C ASP A 675 4.46 -26.88 20.68
N GLU A 676 3.96 -27.83 21.47
CA GLU A 676 4.84 -28.76 22.19
C GLU A 676 5.39 -29.82 21.24
N VAL A 677 6.50 -29.48 20.57
CA VAL A 677 7.32 -30.42 19.78
C VAL A 677 7.92 -31.46 20.73
N ASN A 678 7.33 -32.65 20.80
CA ASN A 678 8.02 -33.84 21.29
C ASN A 678 8.48 -34.66 20.08
N GLU A 679 9.66 -34.34 19.57
CA GLU A 679 10.43 -35.19 18.67
C GLU A 679 10.80 -36.50 19.41
N LEU A 680 10.02 -37.56 19.17
CA LEU A 680 10.46 -38.93 19.38
C LEU A 680 10.04 -39.77 18.16
N GLU A 681 10.76 -39.55 17.06
CA GLU A 681 10.76 -40.43 15.90
C GLU A 681 11.36 -41.78 16.30
N ASN A 682 10.55 -42.84 16.24
CA ASN A 682 11.04 -44.21 16.12
C ASN A 682 10.15 -44.94 15.10
N ASP A 683 10.71 -45.15 13.91
CA ASP A 683 10.10 -45.85 12.78
C ASP A 683 9.72 -47.30 13.13
N THR A 684 8.43 -47.54 13.33
CA THR A 684 7.79 -48.86 13.29
C THR A 684 6.40 -48.70 12.67
N GLU A 685 5.83 -49.73 12.04
CA GLU A 685 4.53 -49.66 11.34
C GLU A 685 3.35 -49.14 12.21
N GLN A 686 3.49 -49.18 13.54
CA GLN A 686 2.59 -48.54 14.52
C GLN A 686 2.57 -47.00 14.43
N SER A 687 3.59 -46.36 13.85
CA SER A 687 3.67 -44.91 13.67
C SER A 687 2.71 -44.39 12.60
N LYS A 688 2.40 -45.21 11.57
CA LYS A 688 1.50 -44.82 10.47
C LYS A 688 0.03 -44.78 10.90
N GLU A 689 -0.45 -45.80 11.61
CA GLU A 689 -1.80 -45.80 12.18
C GLU A 689 -1.99 -44.67 13.19
N SER A 690 -0.95 -44.39 14.00
CA SER A 690 -0.95 -43.24 14.92
C SER A 690 -0.98 -41.90 14.17
N TYR A 691 -0.24 -41.76 13.07
CA TYR A 691 -0.21 -40.55 12.25
C TYR A 691 -1.55 -40.28 11.55
N GLU A 692 -2.17 -41.30 10.94
CA GLU A 692 -3.49 -41.16 10.31
C GLU A 692 -4.59 -40.83 11.32
N GLN A 693 -4.51 -41.41 12.53
CA GLN A 693 -5.41 -41.04 13.63
C GLN A 693 -5.22 -39.58 14.05
N VAL A 694 -3.98 -39.10 14.23
CA VAL A 694 -3.70 -37.70 14.59
C VAL A 694 -4.22 -36.75 13.51
N LYS A 695 -3.95 -37.03 12.23
CA LYS A 695 -4.44 -36.22 11.10
C LYS A 695 -5.98 -36.16 11.07
N THR A 696 -6.64 -37.28 11.33
CA THR A 696 -8.11 -37.33 11.40
C THR A 696 -8.65 -36.46 12.56
N LEU A 697 -7.98 -36.46 13.71
CA LEU A 697 -8.36 -35.62 14.85
C LEU A 697 -8.15 -34.13 14.56
N GLU A 698 -7.03 -33.76 13.91
CA GLU A 698 -6.77 -32.39 13.45
C GLU A 698 -7.86 -31.93 12.47
N ASP A 699 -8.25 -32.78 11.51
CA ASP A 699 -9.29 -32.47 10.53
C ASP A 699 -10.65 -32.15 11.17
N ILE A 700 -11.01 -32.89 12.23
CA ILE A 700 -12.24 -32.63 12.99
C ILE A 700 -12.16 -31.28 13.70
N ILE A 701 -11.02 -30.97 14.31
CA ILE A 701 -10.83 -29.69 15.01
C ILE A 701 -10.91 -28.53 14.03
N LEU A 702 -10.21 -28.61 12.89
CA LEU A 702 -10.25 -27.57 11.85
C LEU A 702 -11.66 -27.34 11.33
N LEU A 703 -12.41 -28.42 11.08
CA LEU A 703 -13.78 -28.35 10.61
C LEU A 703 -14.73 -27.78 11.69
N GLU A 704 -14.52 -28.13 12.95
CA GLU A 704 -15.27 -27.58 14.09
C GLU A 704 -15.11 -26.07 14.23
N GLU A 705 -13.86 -25.58 14.20
CA GLU A 705 -13.59 -24.15 14.32
C GLU A 705 -14.13 -23.37 13.11
N PHE A 706 -14.01 -23.91 11.89
CA PHE A 706 -14.57 -23.26 10.70
C PHE A 706 -16.10 -23.19 10.71
N ILE A 707 -16.80 -24.24 11.16
CA ILE A 707 -18.27 -24.23 11.27
C ILE A 707 -18.74 -23.25 12.35
N LYS A 708 -18.00 -23.12 13.46
CA LYS A 708 -18.27 -22.08 14.48
C LYS A 708 -18.13 -20.68 13.88
N GLU A 709 -17.06 -20.43 13.12
CA GLU A 709 -16.84 -19.15 12.43
C GLU A 709 -17.97 -18.84 11.44
N LEU A 710 -18.34 -19.79 10.56
CA LEU A 710 -19.46 -19.62 9.62
C LEU A 710 -20.79 -19.36 10.35
N SER A 711 -21.07 -20.08 11.44
CA SER A 711 -22.28 -19.87 12.24
C SER A 711 -22.32 -18.45 12.83
N ALA A 712 -21.18 -17.97 13.32
CA ALA A 712 -21.05 -16.60 13.82
C ALA A 712 -21.20 -15.56 12.68
N ILE A 713 -20.69 -15.85 11.47
CA ILE A 713 -20.90 -15.00 10.28
C ILE A 713 -22.38 -14.91 9.94
N VAL A 714 -23.06 -16.05 9.82
CA VAL A 714 -24.50 -16.12 9.53
C VAL A 714 -25.30 -15.30 10.53
N TYR A 715 -25.02 -15.45 11.83
CA TYR A 715 -25.73 -14.69 12.87
C TYR A 715 -25.42 -13.19 12.82
N ALA A 716 -24.14 -12.80 12.93
CA ALA A 716 -23.74 -11.40 13.05
C ALA A 716 -24.10 -10.58 11.81
N LYS A 717 -23.80 -11.10 10.61
CA LYS A 717 -24.11 -10.45 9.33
C LYS A 717 -25.60 -10.19 9.19
N ASN A 718 -26.43 -11.23 9.30
CA ASN A 718 -27.88 -11.08 9.09
C ASN A 718 -28.55 -10.26 10.19
N TYR A 719 -28.06 -10.33 11.43
CA TYR A 719 -28.57 -9.50 12.53
C TYR A 719 -28.28 -8.01 12.32
N ILE A 720 -27.05 -7.65 11.93
CA ILE A 720 -26.69 -6.25 11.62
C ILE A 720 -27.51 -5.75 10.42
N LEU A 721 -27.64 -6.54 9.36
CA LEU A 721 -28.43 -6.18 8.19
C LEU A 721 -29.92 -5.98 8.51
N LYS A 722 -30.48 -6.81 9.39
CA LYS A 722 -31.85 -6.65 9.91
C LYS A 722 -32.01 -5.30 10.60
N LEU A 723 -31.11 -4.95 11.53
CA LEU A 723 -31.14 -3.67 12.23
C LEU A 723 -31.03 -2.48 11.26
N CYS A 724 -30.22 -2.59 10.21
CA CYS A 724 -30.13 -1.56 9.17
C CYS A 724 -31.44 -1.42 8.39
N ASN A 725 -32.06 -2.53 7.97
CA ASN A 725 -33.32 -2.53 7.22
C ASN A 725 -34.49 -1.97 8.06
N GLU A 726 -34.60 -2.35 9.33
CA GLU A 726 -35.63 -1.82 10.25
C GLU A 726 -35.50 -0.30 10.44
N LYS A 727 -34.27 0.20 10.53
CA LYS A 727 -34.00 1.64 10.67
C LYS A 727 -34.28 2.43 9.40
N ASN A 728 -33.87 1.90 8.25
CA ASN A 728 -34.17 2.53 6.96
C ASN A 728 -35.68 2.65 6.74
N GLN A 729 -36.46 1.61 7.07
CA GLN A 729 -37.93 1.67 7.04
C GLN A 729 -38.52 2.70 8.03
N SER A 730 -37.91 2.88 9.20
CA SER A 730 -38.34 3.89 10.17
C SER A 730 -38.04 5.32 9.71
N ASN A 731 -36.90 5.55 9.05
CA ASN A 731 -36.51 6.84 8.48
C ASN A 731 -37.42 7.22 7.29
N GLU A 732 -37.70 6.28 6.38
CA GLU A 732 -38.63 6.50 5.27
C GLU A 732 -40.05 6.86 5.75
N LYS A 733 -40.53 6.24 6.84
CA LYS A 733 -41.82 6.60 7.46
C LYS A 733 -41.81 7.99 8.12
N CYS A 734 -40.69 8.43 8.68
CA CYS A 734 -40.54 9.77 9.24
C CYS A 734 -40.48 10.86 8.15
N ASP A 735 -39.79 10.60 7.04
CA ASP A 735 -39.70 11.54 5.90
C ASP A 735 -41.03 11.68 5.16
N LEU A 736 -41.82 10.60 5.06
CA LEU A 736 -43.18 10.63 4.49
C LEU A 736 -44.18 11.40 5.38
N ASN A 737 -44.03 11.33 6.70
CA ASN A 737 -44.87 12.09 7.64
C ASN A 737 -44.41 13.56 7.81
N GLY A 738 -43.15 13.87 7.53
CA GLY A 738 -42.59 15.23 7.57
C GLY A 738 -42.99 16.11 6.37
N ASN A 739 -43.34 15.50 5.23
CA ASN A 739 -43.82 16.21 4.03
C ASN A 739 -45.35 16.41 4.00
N GLN A 740 -46.07 16.13 5.09
CA GLN A 740 -47.50 16.37 5.23
C GLN A 740 -47.88 17.46 6.25
N ASN A 741 -46.93 18.28 6.72
CA ASN A 741 -47.22 19.46 7.55
C ASN A 741 -46.77 20.76 6.90
#